data_AF-A0A3Q3EXS1-F1
#
_entry.id   AF-A0A3Q3EXS1-F1
#
_cell.length_a   1.000
_cell.length_b   1.000
_cell.length_c   1.000
_cell.angle_alpha   90.00
_cell.angle_beta   90.00
_cell.angle_gamma   90.00
#
_symmetry.space_group_name_H-M   'P 1'
#
loop_
_entity.id
_entity.type
_entity.pdbx_description
1 polymer ?
#
loop_
_entity_poly.entity_id
_entity_poly.type
_entity_poly.pdbx_seq_one_letter_code
_entity_poly.pdbx_strand_id
1 'polypeptide(L)'
;FEYCNYSLPTFTSLSGTTSDYTMYPFSTQNGKDFQNLLSVYLDAAFFPCLREQDFWQEGWRLENENPTDPNSPLVFKGVVFNEMKGAFSDNERVYAQHLQNKLYPDHTYSVVSGGEPLAIPDLTWEQLKQFHATHYHPSNARFFTYGDLPLEQHLKQIEEEALSKFERINPNTEVPPQPHWSSPREDHVTCSPDALAPDPARQNTLCVSYLLGDITDTFEGFTLSLLSSLMISGPNSPFYKALIEPNIGTDFSSVVGYDGSTKEASFSIGLQGMAEEDTERVKQIISQTINDIIESGFEEERIDALLHKIEIQMKHQSTNFGLSLASYIASSWNHDGDPVELLFSVSFVFFLFLFKSPLPPLQENTHRLTLSMSPDEVYLEKQAKAEEEKLQKKIHALSDSDKKDIYEKGLELLAAQSKTQDASCLPALKVSDIEPTIPVTPVQISTAVGVPVQYCEQPTNGLVYFRAMCSLNTLPEDLRLYVPLFCSVVTKMGCGGLDYRQQSQQMELRTGGMSVSTQVVPDSTQLDMYEQGVLLSSSCLERNLPHMFHLWSDIFNNPHFDEVERLRVLVMMSAQELANGISYSGHMYAMTRAGRHLTPAGDLNETLGGMEQVKFMKRVAELSDLSQVIRTLVRIKKHLLNPDNMRCAINTTPQKMSDTAAQLESFMKDVADNRKERKPVRSNIIEVNYQQTNQNMKPCQMKTFFQLPFPVHFISESIRTVPFSHHDYASCGVSPTWGRATALCDVMKGKSLNPV
;
A
#
# COMPACT_ATOMS: atom_id res chain seq x y z
N PHE A 1 -23.44 1.42 -0.04
CA PHE A 1 -22.92 1.56 -1.42
C PHE A 1 -23.66 2.61 -2.25
N GLU A 2 -24.99 2.67 -2.22
CA GLU A 2 -25.75 3.63 -3.05
C GLU A 2 -25.45 5.12 -2.76
N TYR A 3 -25.23 5.48 -1.49
CA TYR A 3 -24.97 6.88 -1.09
C TYR A 3 -23.69 7.49 -1.72
N CYS A 4 -22.69 6.67 -2.04
CA CYS A 4 -21.47 7.13 -2.72
C CYS A 4 -21.76 7.76 -4.09
N ASN A 5 -22.91 7.47 -4.71
CA ASN A 5 -23.32 8.05 -6.00
C ASN A 5 -24.08 9.38 -5.85
N TYR A 6 -24.49 9.74 -4.62
CA TYR A 6 -25.29 10.94 -4.32
C TYR A 6 -24.50 12.02 -3.55
N SER A 7 -23.19 11.83 -3.39
CA SER A 7 -22.27 12.67 -2.62
C SER A 7 -21.03 13.05 -3.42
N LEU A 8 -20.23 13.98 -2.91
CA LEU A 8 -18.93 14.39 -3.47
C LEU A 8 -17.79 14.12 -2.46
N PRO A 9 -17.62 12.87 -1.99
CA PRO A 9 -16.62 12.57 -1.00
C PRO A 9 -15.21 12.67 -1.59
N THR A 10 -14.29 13.30 -0.86
CA THR A 10 -12.85 13.16 -1.14
C THR A 10 -12.32 11.81 -0.69
N PHE A 11 -12.97 11.20 0.30
CA PHE A 11 -12.74 9.83 0.71
C PHE A 11 -14.01 9.25 1.37
N THR A 12 -14.40 8.05 0.98
CA THR A 12 -15.37 7.21 1.72
C THR A 12 -14.85 5.79 1.75
N SER A 13 -14.58 5.26 2.94
CA SER A 13 -14.64 3.82 3.18
C SER A 13 -15.89 3.54 4.01
N LEU A 14 -16.58 2.44 3.70
CA LEU A 14 -17.76 2.04 4.47
C LEU A 14 -17.38 1.70 5.92
N SER A 15 -16.21 1.08 6.13
CA SER A 15 -15.55 0.91 7.43
C SER A 15 -14.15 0.32 7.22
N GLY A 16 -13.28 0.44 8.21
CA GLY A 16 -12.06 -0.35 8.34
C GLY A 16 -12.07 -1.07 9.69
N THR A 17 -12.01 -2.39 9.68
CA THR A 17 -11.94 -3.22 10.89
C THR A 17 -10.48 -3.59 11.16
N THR A 18 -10.01 -3.28 12.37
CA THR A 18 -8.68 -3.67 12.86
C THR A 18 -8.82 -4.88 13.79
N SER A 19 -7.80 -5.19 14.60
CA SER A 19 -7.85 -6.33 15.52
C SER A 19 -8.88 -6.15 16.65
N ASP A 20 -9.15 -4.92 17.07
CA ASP A 20 -9.93 -4.61 18.28
C ASP A 20 -10.78 -3.32 18.19
N TYR A 21 -10.78 -2.61 17.06
CA TYR A 21 -11.69 -1.50 16.81
C TYR A 21 -12.22 -1.50 15.38
N THR A 22 -13.28 -0.72 15.15
CA THR A 22 -13.85 -0.49 13.80
C THR A 22 -13.98 1.01 13.60
N MET A 23 -13.37 1.52 12.54
CA MET A 23 -13.39 2.94 12.20
C MET A 23 -14.28 3.19 10.98
N TYR A 24 -15.10 4.25 11.05
CA TYR A 24 -16.02 4.65 9.98
C TYR A 24 -15.68 6.07 9.47
N PRO A 25 -14.61 6.24 8.67
CA PRO A 25 -14.17 7.55 8.24
C PRO A 25 -14.83 7.98 6.91
N PHE A 26 -15.18 9.25 6.81
CA PHE A 26 -15.53 9.92 5.56
C PHE A 26 -14.89 11.31 5.52
N SER A 27 -14.67 11.85 4.32
CA SER A 27 -14.28 13.24 4.14
C SER A 27 -14.89 13.82 2.87
N THR A 28 -15.20 15.12 2.93
CA THR A 28 -15.77 15.90 1.82
C THR A 28 -15.37 17.36 1.97
N GLN A 29 -15.30 18.08 0.85
CA GLN A 29 -15.05 19.52 0.84
C GLN A 29 -16.34 20.34 0.89
N ASN A 30 -17.51 19.70 0.74
CA ASN A 30 -18.79 20.38 0.73
C ASN A 30 -19.47 20.28 2.11
N GLY A 31 -19.74 21.42 2.75
CA GLY A 31 -20.32 21.45 4.10
C GLY A 31 -21.73 20.84 4.20
N LYS A 32 -22.55 20.90 3.14
CA LYS A 32 -23.87 20.25 3.11
C LYS A 32 -23.73 18.74 2.93
N ASP A 33 -22.80 18.32 2.07
CA ASP A 33 -22.49 16.90 1.90
C ASP A 33 -21.95 16.27 3.20
N PHE A 34 -21.16 17.03 3.97
CA PHE A 34 -20.65 16.58 5.26
C PHE A 34 -21.79 16.26 6.23
N GLN A 35 -22.79 17.13 6.32
CA GLN A 35 -23.96 16.92 7.18
C GLN A 35 -24.77 15.70 6.73
N ASN A 36 -24.97 15.54 5.43
CA ASN A 36 -25.69 14.39 4.88
C ASN A 36 -24.94 13.07 5.16
N LEU A 37 -23.62 13.04 4.95
CA LEU A 37 -22.76 11.90 5.26
C LEU A 37 -22.78 11.59 6.76
N LEU A 38 -22.67 12.61 7.61
CA LEU A 38 -22.71 12.46 9.07
C LEU A 38 -24.00 11.77 9.52
N SER A 39 -25.17 12.23 9.03
CA SER A 39 -26.45 11.61 9.38
C SER A 39 -26.54 10.15 8.94
N VAL A 40 -26.09 9.83 7.73
CA VAL A 40 -26.09 8.45 7.22
C VAL A 40 -25.15 7.55 8.03
N TYR A 41 -23.96 8.04 8.37
CA TYR A 41 -22.98 7.29 9.16
C TYR A 41 -23.41 7.11 10.62
N LEU A 42 -24.02 8.13 11.24
CA LEU A 42 -24.58 8.02 12.59
C LEU A 42 -25.73 7.00 12.64
N ASP A 43 -26.65 7.05 11.69
CA ASP A 43 -27.77 6.10 11.63
C ASP A 43 -27.29 4.67 11.34
N ALA A 44 -26.34 4.51 10.42
CA ALA A 44 -25.75 3.21 10.10
C ALA A 44 -24.97 2.60 11.27
N ALA A 45 -24.22 3.40 12.04
CA ALA A 45 -23.45 2.90 13.17
C ALA A 45 -24.33 2.57 14.39
N PHE A 46 -25.24 3.48 14.76
CA PHE A 46 -26.02 3.35 16.01
C PHE A 46 -27.37 2.64 15.83
N PHE A 47 -28.00 2.74 14.66
CA PHE A 47 -29.34 2.17 14.40
C PHE A 47 -29.41 1.31 13.13
N PRO A 48 -28.47 0.37 12.90
CA PRO A 48 -28.51 -0.47 11.72
C PRO A 48 -29.73 -1.39 11.70
N CYS A 49 -30.27 -1.65 10.51
CA CYS A 49 -31.39 -2.59 10.34
C CYS A 49 -31.02 -4.03 10.70
N LEU A 50 -29.77 -4.45 10.46
CA LEU A 50 -29.25 -5.80 10.68
C LEU A 50 -30.21 -6.92 10.23
N ARG A 51 -30.75 -6.83 9.01
CA ARG A 51 -31.69 -7.83 8.48
C ARG A 51 -30.96 -9.15 8.25
N GLU A 52 -31.64 -10.27 8.47
CA GLU A 52 -31.06 -11.61 8.25
C GLU A 52 -30.54 -11.78 6.82
N GLN A 53 -31.27 -11.25 5.83
CA GLN A 53 -30.88 -11.28 4.42
C GLN A 53 -29.59 -10.49 4.13
N ASP A 54 -29.39 -9.34 4.78
CA ASP A 54 -28.16 -8.54 4.61
C ASP A 54 -26.96 -9.27 5.21
N PHE A 55 -27.14 -9.90 6.38
CA PHE A 55 -26.11 -10.74 7.00
C PHE A 55 -25.67 -11.89 6.09
N TRP A 56 -26.61 -12.53 5.40
CA TRP A 56 -26.31 -13.61 4.47
C TRP A 56 -25.61 -13.17 3.18
N GLN A 57 -25.91 -11.95 2.72
CA GLN A 57 -25.22 -11.36 1.59
C GLN A 57 -23.76 -11.04 1.97
N GLU A 58 -23.59 -10.25 3.02
CA GLU A 58 -22.29 -9.67 3.38
C GLU A 58 -21.39 -10.67 4.13
N GLY A 59 -21.93 -11.45 5.07
CA GLY A 59 -21.16 -12.40 5.89
C GLY A 59 -20.94 -13.73 5.18
N TRP A 60 -21.86 -14.66 5.40
CA TRP A 60 -21.86 -15.99 4.76
C TRP A 60 -23.27 -16.58 4.73
N ARG A 61 -23.50 -17.53 3.80
CA ARG A 61 -24.71 -18.32 3.68
C ARG A 61 -24.46 -19.64 2.97
N LEU A 62 -25.40 -20.57 3.12
CA LEU A 62 -25.56 -21.72 2.22
C LEU A 62 -26.50 -21.32 1.09
N GLU A 63 -26.06 -21.53 -0.15
CA GLU A 63 -26.88 -21.26 -1.32
C GLU A 63 -26.73 -22.40 -2.33
N ASN A 64 -27.81 -22.74 -3.01
CA ASN A 64 -27.77 -23.62 -4.17
C ASN A 64 -26.92 -22.97 -5.27
N GLU A 65 -26.00 -23.74 -5.88
CA GLU A 65 -25.13 -23.24 -6.95
C GLU A 65 -25.92 -22.51 -8.04
N ASN A 66 -27.07 -23.08 -8.41
CA ASN A 66 -28.12 -22.39 -9.12
C ASN A 66 -29.27 -22.07 -8.14
N PRO A 67 -29.47 -20.81 -7.75
CA PRO A 67 -30.52 -20.41 -6.80
C PRO A 67 -31.94 -20.77 -7.25
N THR A 68 -32.14 -21.00 -8.54
CA THR A 68 -33.46 -21.37 -9.09
C THR A 68 -33.69 -22.89 -9.14
N ASP A 69 -32.64 -23.71 -8.98
CA ASP A 69 -32.75 -25.17 -9.00
C ASP A 69 -32.46 -25.77 -7.61
N PRO A 70 -33.49 -26.32 -6.93
CA PRO A 70 -33.34 -26.89 -5.59
C PRO A 70 -32.52 -28.18 -5.56
N ASN A 71 -32.27 -28.81 -6.72
CA ASN A 71 -31.44 -30.03 -6.82
C ASN A 71 -29.95 -29.73 -7.03
N SER A 72 -29.59 -28.47 -7.29
CA SER A 72 -28.20 -28.08 -7.44
C SER A 72 -27.48 -28.13 -6.09
N PRO A 73 -26.18 -28.44 -6.05
CA PRO A 73 -25.44 -28.61 -4.80
C PRO A 73 -25.43 -27.31 -3.98
N LEU A 74 -25.46 -27.45 -2.66
CA LEU A 74 -25.31 -26.32 -1.73
C LEU A 74 -23.83 -25.97 -1.59
N VAL A 75 -23.52 -24.67 -1.66
CA VAL A 75 -22.16 -24.12 -1.54
C VAL A 75 -22.13 -22.97 -0.54
N PHE A 76 -20.96 -22.65 0.00
CA PHE A 76 -20.76 -21.43 0.79
C PHE A 76 -20.64 -20.21 -0.14
N LYS A 77 -21.39 -19.15 0.18
CA LYS A 77 -21.25 -17.82 -0.46
C LYS A 77 -21.25 -16.73 0.59
N GLY A 78 -20.62 -15.60 0.30
CA GLY A 78 -20.60 -14.41 1.16
C GLY A 78 -19.51 -13.43 0.72
N VAL A 79 -19.73 -12.13 0.95
CA VAL A 79 -18.74 -11.10 0.57
C VAL A 79 -17.50 -11.21 1.44
N VAL A 80 -17.64 -11.15 2.76
CA VAL A 80 -16.53 -11.25 3.74
C VAL A 80 -15.86 -12.61 3.66
N PHE A 81 -16.64 -13.69 3.44
CA PHE A 81 -16.07 -15.02 3.24
C PHE A 81 -15.08 -15.08 2.07
N ASN A 82 -15.44 -14.51 0.91
CA ASN A 82 -14.57 -14.46 -0.26
C ASN A 82 -13.43 -13.44 -0.10
N GLU A 83 -13.69 -12.31 0.57
CA GLU A 83 -12.67 -11.31 0.89
C GLU A 83 -11.56 -11.92 1.74
N MET A 84 -11.90 -12.63 2.82
CA MET A 84 -10.92 -13.24 3.71
C MET A 84 -10.18 -14.40 3.05
N LYS A 85 -10.83 -15.17 2.16
CA LYS A 85 -10.12 -16.14 1.29
C LYS A 85 -9.09 -15.46 0.39
N GLY A 86 -9.43 -14.31 -0.19
CA GLY A 86 -8.49 -13.51 -0.97
C GLY A 86 -7.37 -12.93 -0.12
N ALA A 87 -7.68 -12.42 1.07
CA ALA A 87 -6.71 -11.86 2.01
C ALA A 87 -5.68 -12.92 2.45
N PHE A 88 -6.10 -14.15 2.72
CA PHE A 88 -5.22 -15.25 3.09
C PHE A 88 -4.56 -15.96 1.89
N SER A 89 -4.80 -15.51 0.66
CA SER A 89 -3.97 -15.90 -0.49
C SER A 89 -2.60 -15.20 -0.49
N ASP A 90 -2.49 -14.10 0.26
CA ASP A 90 -1.24 -13.43 0.53
C ASP A 90 -0.52 -14.08 1.72
N ASN A 91 0.60 -14.74 1.43
CA ASN A 91 1.43 -15.40 2.43
C ASN A 91 1.98 -14.43 3.48
N GLU A 92 2.25 -13.17 3.12
CA GLU A 92 2.72 -12.16 4.08
C GLU A 92 1.64 -11.83 5.12
N ARG A 93 0.37 -11.82 4.70
CA ARG A 93 -0.77 -11.59 5.59
C ARG A 93 -1.08 -12.80 6.47
N VAL A 94 -0.95 -14.02 5.94
CA VAL A 94 -1.02 -15.27 6.73
C VAL A 94 0.03 -15.23 7.85
N TYR A 95 1.27 -14.86 7.51
CA TYR A 95 2.36 -14.75 8.47
C TYR A 95 2.06 -13.71 9.57
N ALA A 96 1.68 -12.49 9.17
CA ALA A 96 1.38 -11.41 10.10
C ALA A 96 0.25 -11.77 11.08
N GLN A 97 -0.82 -12.40 10.57
CA GLN A 97 -1.94 -12.82 11.41
C GLN A 97 -1.52 -13.90 12.42
N HIS A 98 -0.77 -14.93 12.00
CA HIS A 98 -0.31 -15.95 12.92
C HIS A 98 0.66 -15.40 13.96
N LEU A 99 1.51 -14.44 13.60
CA LEU A 99 2.42 -13.79 14.53
C LEU A 99 1.66 -13.03 15.61
N GLN A 100 0.66 -12.21 15.25
CA GLN A 100 -0.20 -11.54 16.21
C GLN A 100 -0.91 -12.56 17.12
N ASN A 101 -1.56 -13.58 16.54
CA ASN A 101 -2.32 -14.56 17.31
C ASN A 101 -1.47 -15.32 18.35
N LYS A 102 -0.21 -15.59 18.02
CA LYS A 102 0.71 -16.37 18.86
C LYS A 102 1.47 -15.50 19.86
N LEU A 103 1.71 -14.23 19.54
CA LEU A 103 2.38 -13.28 20.44
C LEU A 103 1.44 -12.82 21.56
N TYR A 104 0.14 -12.69 21.26
CA TYR A 104 -0.91 -12.24 22.18
C TYR A 104 -2.01 -13.30 22.40
N PRO A 105 -1.71 -14.44 23.05
CA PRO A 105 -2.59 -15.61 23.08
C PRO A 105 -3.80 -15.49 24.03
N ASP A 106 -3.86 -14.51 24.93
CA ASP A 106 -4.76 -14.59 26.10
C ASP A 106 -6.12 -13.88 25.92
N HIS A 107 -6.29 -13.01 24.91
CA HIS A 107 -7.53 -12.25 24.67
C HIS A 107 -7.84 -12.07 23.17
N THR A 108 -8.43 -10.95 22.77
CA THR A 108 -8.94 -10.65 21.40
C THR A 108 -7.88 -10.67 20.31
N TYR A 109 -6.61 -10.42 20.61
CA TYR A 109 -5.53 -10.47 19.62
C TYR A 109 -5.13 -11.90 19.24
N SER A 110 -5.62 -12.92 19.96
CA SER A 110 -5.38 -14.33 19.64
C SER A 110 -6.22 -14.86 18.47
N VAL A 111 -7.22 -14.09 18.03
CA VAL A 111 -8.18 -14.48 17.00
C VAL A 111 -8.04 -13.65 15.73
N VAL A 112 -8.56 -14.17 14.63
CA VAL A 112 -8.61 -13.46 13.34
C VAL A 112 -9.82 -12.54 13.32
N SER A 113 -9.64 -11.24 13.59
CA SER A 113 -10.74 -10.26 13.64
C SER A 113 -11.49 -10.11 12.31
N GLY A 114 -10.77 -10.16 11.18
CA GLY A 114 -11.37 -10.15 9.84
C GLY A 114 -12.23 -11.39 9.54
N GLY A 115 -12.04 -12.47 10.29
CA GLY A 115 -12.71 -13.76 10.12
C GLY A 115 -11.84 -14.78 9.41
N GLU A 116 -11.53 -15.88 10.10
CA GLU A 116 -10.92 -17.04 9.47
C GLU A 116 -11.96 -17.73 8.56
N PRO A 117 -11.66 -18.01 7.27
CA PRO A 117 -12.63 -18.60 6.33
C PRO A 117 -13.29 -19.87 6.87
N LEU A 118 -12.55 -20.71 7.60
CA LEU A 118 -13.10 -21.90 8.21
C LEU A 118 -14.01 -21.60 9.40
N ALA A 119 -13.83 -20.49 10.13
CA ALA A 119 -14.63 -20.12 11.30
C ALA A 119 -15.83 -19.24 10.96
N ILE A 120 -15.77 -18.44 9.87
CA ILE A 120 -16.88 -17.57 9.42
C ILE A 120 -18.22 -18.32 9.36
N PRO A 121 -18.31 -19.57 8.82
CA PRO A 121 -19.55 -20.32 8.78
C PRO A 121 -20.17 -20.71 10.14
N ASP A 122 -19.52 -20.43 11.26
CA ASP A 122 -20.08 -20.68 12.59
C ASP A 122 -20.78 -19.44 13.18
N LEU A 123 -20.60 -18.27 12.57
CA LEU A 123 -21.26 -17.03 12.99
C LEU A 123 -22.76 -17.09 12.71
N THR A 124 -23.56 -16.78 13.72
CA THR A 124 -25.03 -16.69 13.63
C THR A 124 -25.52 -15.24 13.60
N TRP A 125 -26.73 -15.03 13.08
CA TRP A 125 -27.35 -13.70 13.02
C TRP A 125 -27.60 -13.11 14.41
N GLU A 126 -27.96 -13.94 15.39
CA GLU A 126 -28.15 -13.56 16.79
C GLU A 126 -26.84 -13.07 17.41
N GLN A 127 -25.72 -13.77 17.15
CA GLN A 127 -24.40 -13.35 17.62
C GLN A 127 -23.99 -12.01 17.00
N LEU A 128 -24.28 -11.76 15.73
CA LEU A 128 -24.03 -10.46 15.09
C LEU A 128 -24.80 -9.34 15.79
N LYS A 129 -26.10 -9.51 16.01
CA LYS A 129 -26.94 -8.51 16.71
C LYS A 129 -26.45 -8.28 18.14
N GLN A 130 -26.08 -9.35 18.84
CA GLN A 130 -25.57 -9.24 20.20
C GLN A 130 -24.22 -8.50 20.22
N PHE A 131 -23.33 -8.79 19.26
CA PHE A 131 -22.05 -8.11 19.14
C PHE A 131 -22.25 -6.60 18.91
N HIS A 132 -23.16 -6.23 18.01
CA HIS A 132 -23.52 -4.83 17.77
C HIS A 132 -24.06 -4.17 19.05
N ALA A 133 -25.04 -4.79 19.71
CA ALA A 133 -25.63 -4.27 20.94
C ALA A 133 -24.61 -4.05 22.06
N THR A 134 -23.59 -4.90 22.17
CA THR A 134 -22.53 -4.77 23.18
C THR A 134 -21.54 -3.64 22.84
N HIS A 135 -21.10 -3.53 21.58
CA HIS A 135 -19.94 -2.69 21.21
C HIS A 135 -20.31 -1.33 20.61
N TYR A 136 -21.48 -1.17 19.99
CA TYR A 136 -21.88 0.05 19.27
C TYR A 136 -22.67 1.03 20.15
N HIS A 137 -22.64 0.87 21.46
CA HIS A 137 -23.20 1.84 22.39
C HIS A 137 -22.31 3.10 22.45
N PRO A 138 -22.86 4.33 22.47
CA PRO A 138 -22.05 5.57 22.41
C PRO A 138 -21.06 5.75 23.56
N SER A 139 -21.28 5.14 24.72
CA SER A 139 -20.29 5.10 25.81
C SER A 139 -18.98 4.38 25.45
N ASN A 140 -19.01 3.52 24.42
CA ASN A 140 -17.85 2.83 23.86
C ASN A 140 -17.31 3.50 22.57
N ALA A 141 -17.94 4.59 22.10
CA ALA A 141 -17.55 5.25 20.87
C ALA A 141 -16.54 6.37 21.10
N ARG A 142 -15.79 6.72 20.04
CA ARG A 142 -14.93 7.91 19.96
C ARG A 142 -15.29 8.66 18.68
N PHE A 143 -15.57 9.96 18.78
CA PHE A 143 -15.93 10.80 17.63
C PHE A 143 -14.76 11.70 17.27
N PHE A 144 -14.37 11.70 15.99
CA PHE A 144 -13.29 12.52 15.47
C PHE A 144 -13.80 13.37 14.30
N THR A 145 -13.51 14.67 14.34
CA THR A 145 -13.77 15.61 13.24
C THR A 145 -12.53 16.46 13.00
N TYR A 146 -12.20 16.71 11.74
CA TYR A 146 -11.06 17.52 11.32
C TYR A 146 -11.46 18.44 10.16
N GLY A 147 -11.07 19.71 10.22
CA GLY A 147 -11.29 20.68 9.16
C GLY A 147 -11.53 22.09 9.68
N ASP A 148 -12.03 22.95 8.80
CA ASP A 148 -12.39 24.34 9.05
C ASP A 148 -13.90 24.57 9.25
N LEU A 149 -14.72 23.52 9.10
CA LEU A 149 -16.16 23.55 9.39
C LEU A 149 -16.42 23.79 10.90
N PRO A 150 -17.51 24.50 11.25
CA PRO A 150 -17.81 24.84 12.64
C PRO A 150 -18.21 23.60 13.45
N LEU A 151 -17.49 23.36 14.55
CA LEU A 151 -17.67 22.21 15.43
C LEU A 151 -19.08 22.17 16.04
N GLU A 152 -19.68 23.32 16.34
CA GLU A 152 -20.99 23.42 16.99
C GLU A 152 -22.09 22.69 16.21
N GLN A 153 -22.03 22.75 14.88
CA GLN A 153 -23.00 22.07 14.01
C GLN A 153 -22.85 20.54 14.09
N HIS A 154 -21.61 20.05 14.15
CA HIS A 154 -21.33 18.61 14.26
C HIS A 154 -21.81 18.07 15.60
N LEU A 155 -21.48 18.76 16.70
CA LEU A 155 -21.92 18.38 18.04
C LEU A 155 -23.45 18.35 18.16
N LYS A 156 -24.13 19.34 17.56
CA LYS A 156 -25.58 19.39 17.55
C LYS A 156 -26.19 18.18 16.84
N GLN A 157 -25.71 17.83 15.65
CA GLN A 157 -26.23 16.67 14.91
C GLN A 157 -25.97 15.35 15.63
N ILE A 158 -24.76 15.15 16.17
CA ILE A 158 -24.40 13.95 16.92
C ILE A 158 -25.32 13.76 18.14
N GLU A 159 -25.59 14.84 18.87
CA GLU A 159 -26.49 14.82 20.03
C GLU A 159 -27.96 14.53 19.62
N GLU A 160 -28.50 15.30 18.67
CA GLU A 160 -29.92 15.23 18.28
C GLU A 160 -30.27 13.93 17.55
N GLU A 161 -29.38 13.41 16.70
CA GLU A 161 -29.67 12.25 15.84
C GLU A 161 -29.33 10.91 16.51
N ALA A 162 -28.29 10.87 17.37
CA ALA A 162 -27.79 9.64 17.98
C ALA A 162 -27.78 9.66 19.53
N LEU A 163 -26.94 10.51 20.15
CA LEU A 163 -26.59 10.35 21.58
C LEU A 163 -27.77 10.54 22.53
N SER A 164 -28.70 11.44 22.22
CA SER A 164 -29.89 11.72 23.05
C SER A 164 -30.83 10.53 23.26
N LYS A 165 -30.66 9.45 22.49
CA LYS A 165 -31.46 8.22 22.58
C LYS A 165 -30.87 7.18 23.54
N PHE A 166 -29.70 7.43 24.12
CA PHE A 166 -28.98 6.48 24.97
C PHE A 166 -28.76 7.03 26.39
N GLU A 167 -28.63 6.12 27.34
CA GLU A 167 -28.15 6.41 28.69
C GLU A 167 -26.71 5.93 28.85
N ARG A 168 -25.95 6.54 29.76
CA ARG A 168 -24.55 6.12 29.98
C ARG A 168 -24.49 4.70 30.56
N ILE A 169 -23.67 3.84 29.96
CA ILE A 169 -23.37 2.49 30.48
C ILE A 169 -21.87 2.32 30.71
N ASN A 170 -21.49 1.23 31.38
CA ASN A 170 -20.14 0.70 31.33
C ASN A 170 -20.11 -0.51 30.37
N PRO A 171 -19.49 -0.40 29.18
CA PRO A 171 -19.59 -1.44 28.15
C PRO A 171 -18.80 -2.72 28.47
N ASN A 172 -17.87 -2.69 29.45
CA ASN A 172 -16.99 -3.81 29.78
C ASN A 172 -16.25 -4.40 28.56
N THR A 173 -15.83 -3.53 27.64
CA THR A 173 -15.12 -3.85 26.38
C THR A 173 -13.61 -3.64 26.49
N GLU A 174 -13.10 -3.42 27.70
CA GLU A 174 -11.68 -3.17 27.95
C GLU A 174 -10.82 -4.37 27.53
N VAL A 175 -9.74 -4.10 26.80
CA VAL A 175 -8.74 -5.12 26.48
C VAL A 175 -7.77 -5.24 27.67
N PRO A 176 -7.71 -6.40 28.35
CA PRO A 176 -6.81 -6.59 29.48
C PRO A 176 -5.35 -6.63 29.01
N PRO A 177 -4.39 -6.24 29.87
CA PRO A 177 -2.99 -6.28 29.50
C PRO A 177 -2.50 -7.73 29.33
N GLN A 178 -1.62 -7.97 28.35
CA GLN A 178 -1.06 -9.30 28.08
C GLN A 178 -0.05 -9.70 29.18
N PRO A 179 -0.27 -10.83 29.89
CA PRO A 179 0.72 -11.36 30.83
C PRO A 179 2.04 -11.73 30.15
N HIS A 180 3.16 -11.28 30.72
CA HIS A 180 4.49 -11.64 30.24
C HIS A 180 4.79 -13.13 30.43
N TRP A 181 5.38 -13.74 29.41
CA TRP A 181 5.83 -15.14 29.49
C TRP A 181 7.07 -15.30 30.38
N SER A 182 7.19 -16.46 31.03
CA SER A 182 8.37 -16.83 31.81
C SER A 182 9.54 -17.36 30.96
N SER A 183 9.26 -17.79 29.72
CA SER A 183 10.26 -18.30 28.79
C SER A 183 9.87 -18.00 27.33
N PRO A 184 10.85 -17.80 26.42
CA PRO A 184 10.59 -17.67 25.00
C PRO A 184 9.83 -18.85 24.42
N ARG A 185 9.07 -18.61 23.35
CA ARG A 185 8.32 -19.63 22.61
C ARG A 185 8.78 -19.68 21.16
N GLU A 186 8.71 -20.87 20.57
CA GLU A 186 8.93 -21.06 19.14
C GLU A 186 7.73 -21.78 18.54
N ASP A 187 7.32 -21.38 17.34
CA ASP A 187 6.22 -22.02 16.63
C ASP A 187 6.51 -22.09 15.12
N HIS A 188 5.78 -22.97 14.44
CA HIS A 188 5.92 -23.23 13.02
C HIS A 188 4.56 -23.27 12.33
N VAL A 189 4.43 -22.52 11.24
CA VAL A 189 3.22 -22.47 10.41
C VAL A 189 3.54 -22.79 8.95
N THR A 190 2.51 -23.06 8.16
CA THR A 190 2.66 -23.40 6.73
C THR A 190 1.92 -22.40 5.87
N CYS A 191 2.38 -22.21 4.63
CA CYS A 191 1.76 -21.34 3.64
C CYS A 191 1.68 -22.00 2.25
N SER A 192 1.03 -21.33 1.30
CA SER A 192 1.03 -21.78 -0.10
C SER A 192 2.39 -21.55 -0.74
N PRO A 193 2.91 -22.47 -1.58
CA PRO A 193 4.11 -22.21 -2.36
C PRO A 193 3.90 -21.04 -3.32
N ASP A 194 4.93 -20.22 -3.49
CA ASP A 194 4.94 -19.14 -4.49
C ASP A 194 5.62 -19.63 -5.78
N ALA A 195 4.83 -19.71 -6.86
CA ALA A 195 5.30 -20.09 -8.19
C ALA A 195 6.22 -19.04 -8.84
N LEU A 196 6.17 -17.79 -8.36
CA LEU A 196 6.92 -16.66 -8.88
C LEU A 196 8.03 -16.19 -7.94
N ALA A 197 8.29 -16.93 -6.87
CA ALA A 197 9.43 -16.69 -5.99
C ALA A 197 10.75 -16.64 -6.79
N PRO A 198 11.68 -15.72 -6.44
CA PRO A 198 13.00 -15.62 -7.07
C PRO A 198 13.82 -16.90 -6.98
N ASP A 199 13.71 -17.63 -5.87
CA ASP A 199 14.35 -18.93 -5.66
C ASP A 199 13.32 -19.95 -5.10
N PRO A 200 12.91 -20.94 -5.91
CA PRO A 200 11.97 -21.98 -5.47
C PRO A 200 12.43 -22.80 -4.27
N ALA A 201 13.74 -22.92 -4.02
CA ALA A 201 14.29 -23.67 -2.90
C ALA A 201 14.39 -22.83 -1.61
N ARG A 202 14.21 -21.50 -1.70
CA ARG A 202 14.34 -20.56 -0.59
C ARG A 202 13.07 -19.73 -0.45
N GLN A 203 12.07 -20.30 0.22
CA GLN A 203 10.78 -19.65 0.45
C GLN A 203 10.40 -19.59 1.95
N ASN A 204 11.30 -19.97 2.85
CA ASN A 204 11.01 -19.93 4.27
C ASN A 204 11.06 -18.49 4.79
N THR A 205 10.23 -18.20 5.80
CA THR A 205 10.19 -16.92 6.51
C THR A 205 10.40 -17.17 7.99
N LEU A 206 11.22 -16.34 8.64
CA LEU A 206 11.53 -16.44 10.08
C LEU A 206 11.58 -15.05 10.68
N CYS A 207 10.87 -14.86 11.80
CA CYS A 207 10.95 -13.66 12.61
C CYS A 207 11.13 -14.01 14.08
N VAL A 208 11.83 -13.12 14.77
CA VAL A 208 11.90 -13.04 16.22
C VAL A 208 11.17 -11.77 16.64
N SER A 209 10.10 -11.94 17.41
CA SER A 209 9.22 -10.88 17.87
C SER A 209 9.26 -10.75 19.38
N TYR A 210 9.24 -9.51 19.85
CA TYR A 210 9.33 -9.13 21.25
C TYR A 210 8.11 -8.30 21.63
N LEU A 211 7.45 -8.67 22.74
CA LEU A 211 6.39 -7.85 23.33
C LEU A 211 7.02 -6.62 23.99
N LEU A 212 6.51 -5.43 23.72
CA LEU A 212 6.98 -4.16 24.27
C LEU A 212 5.96 -3.61 25.30
N GLY A 213 6.15 -2.36 25.72
CA GLY A 213 5.23 -1.65 26.60
C GLY A 213 3.88 -1.29 25.97
N ASP A 214 2.98 -0.79 26.80
CA ASP A 214 1.65 -0.31 26.43
C ASP A 214 1.75 0.97 25.58
N ILE A 215 1.00 1.05 24.47
CA ILE A 215 1.00 2.20 23.55
C ILE A 215 0.40 3.47 24.15
N THR A 216 -0.24 3.37 25.33
CA THR A 216 -0.70 4.53 26.10
C THR A 216 0.45 5.37 26.66
N ASP A 217 1.66 4.80 26.85
CA ASP A 217 2.87 5.60 27.09
C ASP A 217 3.39 6.14 25.75
N THR A 218 2.93 7.34 25.41
CA THR A 218 3.21 7.98 24.12
C THR A 218 4.70 8.26 23.93
N PHE A 219 5.44 8.53 25.00
CA PHE A 219 6.87 8.83 24.94
C PHE A 219 7.71 7.56 24.74
N GLU A 220 7.40 6.50 25.49
CA GLU A 220 8.06 5.20 25.31
C GLU A 220 7.77 4.63 23.92
N GLY A 221 6.50 4.66 23.48
CA GLY A 221 6.11 4.22 22.14
C GLY A 221 6.83 4.97 21.01
N PHE A 222 6.91 6.30 21.10
CA PHE A 222 7.68 7.10 20.14
C PHE A 222 9.17 6.75 20.13
N THR A 223 9.76 6.58 21.32
CA THR A 223 11.18 6.20 21.48
C THR A 223 11.47 4.83 20.85
N LEU A 224 10.60 3.85 21.08
CA LEU A 224 10.71 2.50 20.52
C LEU A 224 10.52 2.48 19.00
N SER A 225 9.59 3.29 18.47
CA SER A 225 9.40 3.47 17.03
C SER A 225 10.66 4.06 16.36
N LEU A 226 11.24 5.11 16.97
CA LEU A 226 12.49 5.73 16.52
C LEU A 226 13.65 4.72 16.53
N LEU A 227 13.79 3.98 17.63
CA LEU A 227 14.81 2.95 17.81
C LEU A 227 14.67 1.83 16.78
N SER A 228 13.45 1.34 16.55
CA SER A 228 13.14 0.35 15.52
C SER A 228 13.57 0.81 14.13
N SER A 229 13.26 2.07 13.77
CA SER A 229 13.71 2.65 12.50
C SER A 229 15.25 2.74 12.43
N LEU A 230 15.96 3.10 13.50
CA LEU A 230 17.43 3.11 13.51
C LEU A 230 18.03 1.71 13.32
N MET A 231 17.38 0.68 13.86
CA MET A 231 17.86 -0.71 13.77
C MET A 231 17.65 -1.33 12.38
N ILE A 232 16.63 -0.90 11.63
CA ILE A 232 16.18 -1.56 10.39
C ILE A 232 16.29 -0.67 9.14
N SER A 233 15.97 0.62 9.23
CA SER A 233 15.79 1.48 8.05
C SER A 233 17.09 1.75 7.30
N GLY A 234 17.12 1.30 6.04
CA GLY A 234 18.17 1.60 5.06
C GLY A 234 19.43 0.73 5.18
N PRO A 235 20.34 0.82 4.19
CA PRO A 235 21.55 0.01 4.13
C PRO A 235 22.56 0.30 5.25
N ASN A 236 22.40 1.40 5.97
CA ASN A 236 23.25 1.74 7.11
C ASN A 236 22.81 1.09 8.41
N SER A 237 21.63 0.48 8.45
CA SER A 237 21.09 -0.12 9.65
C SER A 237 21.82 -1.42 10.03
N PRO A 238 22.01 -1.70 11.33
CA PRO A 238 22.68 -2.91 11.79
C PRO A 238 22.05 -4.19 11.24
N PHE A 239 20.72 -4.30 11.27
CA PHE A 239 20.05 -5.50 10.78
C PHE A 239 20.11 -5.62 9.26
N TYR A 240 20.08 -4.52 8.50
CA TYR A 240 20.27 -4.62 7.05
C TYR A 240 21.66 -5.17 6.71
N LYS A 241 22.71 -4.66 7.37
CA LYS A 241 24.09 -5.12 7.19
C LYS A 241 24.28 -6.59 7.60
N ALA A 242 23.61 -7.02 8.67
CA ALA A 242 23.77 -8.36 9.22
C ALA A 242 22.91 -9.42 8.52
N LEU A 243 21.74 -9.05 8.01
CA LEU A 243 20.74 -9.99 7.48
C LEU A 243 20.58 -9.92 5.95
N ILE A 244 20.51 -8.72 5.37
CA ILE A 244 20.20 -8.50 3.95
C ILE A 244 21.47 -8.54 3.09
N GLU A 245 22.49 -7.78 3.46
CA GLU A 245 23.75 -7.71 2.68
C GLU A 245 24.45 -9.07 2.49
N PRO A 246 24.48 -9.99 3.48
CA PRO A 246 25.09 -11.30 3.29
C PRO A 246 24.23 -12.27 2.45
N ASN A 247 23.07 -11.81 1.94
CA ASN A 247 22.17 -12.55 1.06
C ASN A 247 21.61 -13.86 1.68
N ILE A 248 21.35 -13.83 3.00
CA ILE A 248 20.79 -14.98 3.76
C ILE A 248 19.29 -15.15 3.48
N GLY A 249 18.59 -14.05 3.24
CA GLY A 249 17.22 -14.00 2.73
C GLY A 249 17.11 -13.07 1.52
N THR A 250 15.97 -13.07 0.86
CA THR A 250 15.70 -12.18 -0.28
C THR A 250 15.32 -10.77 0.17
N ASP A 251 14.56 -10.67 1.27
CA ASP A 251 14.14 -9.42 1.89
C ASP A 251 13.81 -9.60 3.38
N PHE A 252 13.49 -8.51 4.07
CA PHE A 252 12.86 -8.53 5.39
C PHE A 252 11.48 -9.16 5.32
N SER A 253 11.01 -9.73 6.44
CA SER A 253 9.63 -10.18 6.54
C SER A 253 8.63 -9.01 6.61
N SER A 254 7.37 -9.27 6.28
CA SER A 254 6.29 -8.28 6.25
C SER A 254 5.98 -7.60 7.60
N VAL A 255 6.41 -8.20 8.70
CA VAL A 255 6.14 -7.73 10.07
C VAL A 255 7.32 -6.96 10.66
N VAL A 256 8.43 -6.81 9.94
CA VAL A 256 9.64 -6.18 10.49
C VAL A 256 9.37 -4.75 10.93
N GLY A 257 9.81 -4.41 12.14
CA GLY A 257 9.71 -3.07 12.70
C GLY A 257 8.94 -3.01 14.00
N TYR A 258 8.51 -1.79 14.32
CA TYR A 258 7.65 -1.49 15.46
C TYR A 258 6.20 -1.56 15.01
N ASP A 259 5.39 -2.35 15.69
CA ASP A 259 3.95 -2.42 15.51
C ASP A 259 3.26 -1.88 16.77
N GLY A 260 2.54 -0.77 16.61
CA GLY A 260 1.73 -0.12 17.66
C GLY A 260 0.24 -0.19 17.38
N SER A 261 -0.21 -1.19 16.60
CA SER A 261 -1.63 -1.39 16.28
C SER A 261 -2.41 -2.08 17.41
N THR A 262 -1.73 -2.77 18.33
CA THR A 262 -2.28 -3.46 19.50
C THR A 262 -1.97 -2.70 20.80
N LYS A 263 -2.68 -3.02 21.89
CA LYS A 263 -2.49 -2.40 23.21
C LYS A 263 -1.04 -2.39 23.69
N GLU A 264 -0.41 -3.55 23.78
CA GLU A 264 1.04 -3.62 23.93
C GLU A 264 1.68 -3.67 22.55
N ALA A 265 2.67 -2.81 22.32
CA ALA A 265 3.38 -2.79 21.04
C ALA A 265 4.24 -4.06 20.87
N SER A 266 4.68 -4.33 19.65
CA SER A 266 5.68 -5.35 19.38
C SER A 266 6.82 -4.84 18.53
N PHE A 267 8.00 -5.44 18.70
CA PHE A 267 9.13 -5.29 17.80
C PHE A 267 9.42 -6.63 17.14
N SER A 268 9.42 -6.68 15.82
CA SER A 268 9.73 -7.89 15.07
C SER A 268 10.92 -7.67 14.15
N ILE A 269 11.79 -8.68 14.05
CA ILE A 269 12.91 -8.69 13.11
C ILE A 269 13.08 -10.08 12.51
N GLY A 270 13.26 -10.14 11.20
CA GLY A 270 13.26 -11.39 10.47
C GLY A 270 13.54 -11.22 8.99
N LEU A 271 13.62 -12.35 8.30
CA LEU A 271 13.85 -12.43 6.85
C LEU A 271 12.78 -13.29 6.20
N GLN A 272 12.57 -13.08 4.91
CA GLN A 272 11.85 -13.98 4.02
C GLN A 272 12.77 -14.49 2.91
N GLY A 273 12.34 -15.55 2.23
CA GLY A 273 13.10 -16.16 1.13
C GLY A 273 14.41 -16.81 1.59
N MET A 274 14.41 -17.50 2.73
CA MET A 274 15.59 -18.21 3.24
C MET A 274 15.54 -19.71 3.01
N ALA A 275 16.72 -20.34 3.00
CA ALA A 275 16.85 -21.79 3.05
C ALA A 275 16.49 -22.28 4.47
N GLU A 276 15.94 -23.48 4.58
CA GLU A 276 15.56 -24.06 5.88
C GLU A 276 16.77 -24.25 6.81
N GLU A 277 17.93 -24.57 6.25
CA GLU A 277 19.19 -24.76 6.95
C GLU A 277 19.77 -23.49 7.59
N ASP A 278 19.40 -22.31 7.10
CA ASP A 278 19.88 -21.03 7.60
C ASP A 278 19.05 -20.50 8.80
N THR A 279 17.98 -21.19 9.20
CA THR A 279 17.07 -20.75 10.27
C THR A 279 17.78 -20.49 11.60
N GLU A 280 18.57 -21.45 12.09
CA GLU A 280 19.34 -21.29 13.33
C GLU A 280 20.43 -20.22 13.22
N ARG A 281 21.04 -20.09 12.03
CA ARG A 281 22.03 -19.06 11.75
C ARG A 281 21.41 -17.66 11.87
N VAL A 282 20.21 -17.44 11.33
CA VAL A 282 19.49 -16.17 11.43
C VAL A 282 19.16 -15.81 12.88
N LYS A 283 18.69 -16.78 13.69
CA LYS A 283 18.43 -16.54 15.14
C LYS A 283 19.68 -16.07 15.89
N GLN A 284 20.84 -16.68 15.58
CA GLN A 284 22.12 -16.30 16.16
C GLN A 284 22.55 -14.91 15.72
N ILE A 285 22.42 -14.58 14.43
CA ILE A 285 22.76 -13.25 13.90
C ILE A 285 21.88 -12.18 14.53
N ILE A 286 20.57 -12.41 14.69
CA ILE A 286 19.67 -11.46 15.35
C ILE A 286 20.14 -11.19 16.78
N SER A 287 20.41 -12.26 17.54
CA SER A 287 20.86 -12.14 18.93
C SER A 287 22.20 -11.42 19.04
N GLN A 288 23.15 -11.73 18.15
CA GLN A 288 24.46 -11.06 18.13
C GLN A 288 24.34 -9.58 17.76
N THR A 289 23.53 -9.26 16.74
CA THR A 289 23.35 -7.87 16.29
C THR A 289 22.72 -7.02 17.40
N ILE A 290 21.77 -7.58 18.18
CA ILE A 290 21.20 -6.88 19.34
C ILE A 290 22.29 -6.59 20.39
N ASN A 291 23.18 -7.55 20.68
CA ASN A 291 24.29 -7.33 21.60
C ASN A 291 25.24 -6.25 21.09
N ASP A 292 25.59 -6.29 19.80
CA ASP A 292 26.47 -5.31 19.17
C ASP A 292 25.87 -3.90 19.23
N ILE A 293 24.54 -3.76 19.04
CA ILE A 293 23.82 -2.49 19.18
C ILE A 293 23.87 -1.99 20.63
N ILE A 294 23.70 -2.86 21.62
CA ILE A 294 23.76 -2.50 23.04
C ILE A 294 25.16 -2.01 23.44
N GLU A 295 26.20 -2.63 22.91
CA GLU A 295 27.60 -2.27 23.21
C GLU A 295 28.08 -1.01 22.47
N SER A 296 27.74 -0.88 21.18
CA SER A 296 28.30 0.17 20.31
C SER A 296 27.39 1.38 20.10
N GLY A 297 26.07 1.22 20.31
CA GLY A 297 25.08 2.27 20.07
C GLY A 297 24.88 2.60 18.59
N PHE A 298 24.38 3.81 18.31
CA PHE A 298 24.14 4.31 16.95
C PHE A 298 25.02 5.51 16.65
N GLU A 299 25.40 5.65 15.38
CA GLU A 299 26.10 6.84 14.88
C GLU A 299 25.21 8.09 14.97
N GLU A 300 25.77 9.19 15.49
CA GLU A 300 25.06 10.46 15.69
C GLU A 300 24.45 10.99 14.38
N GLU A 301 25.18 10.88 13.26
CA GLU A 301 24.68 11.30 11.94
C GLU A 301 23.40 10.56 11.52
N ARG A 302 23.22 9.30 11.94
CA ARG A 302 22.00 8.52 11.65
C ARG A 302 20.81 9.00 12.46
N ILE A 303 21.06 9.39 13.70
CA ILE A 303 20.03 9.98 14.56
C ILE A 303 19.57 11.30 13.94
N ASP A 304 20.50 12.17 13.55
CA ASP A 304 20.20 13.43 12.88
C ASP A 304 19.40 13.23 11.57
N ALA A 305 19.78 12.22 10.78
CA ALA A 305 19.07 11.89 9.54
C ALA A 305 17.61 11.45 9.81
N LEU A 306 17.39 10.65 10.85
CA LEU A 306 16.05 10.20 11.22
C LEU A 306 15.20 11.35 11.79
N LEU A 307 15.78 12.23 12.62
CA LEU A 307 15.09 13.43 13.12
C LEU A 307 14.73 14.38 11.97
N HIS A 308 15.64 14.55 11.00
CA HIS A 308 15.37 15.32 9.79
C HIS A 308 14.23 14.71 8.95
N LYS A 309 14.19 13.38 8.82
CA LYS A 309 13.10 12.67 8.14
C LYS A 309 11.75 12.90 8.81
N ILE A 310 11.70 12.86 10.15
CA ILE A 310 10.50 13.18 10.93
C ILE A 310 10.09 14.64 10.71
N GLU A 311 11.03 15.60 10.74
CA GLU A 311 10.74 17.01 10.44
C GLU A 311 10.09 17.19 9.07
N ILE A 312 10.56 16.48 8.05
CA ILE A 312 9.96 16.52 6.70
C ILE A 312 8.55 15.94 6.71
N GLN A 313 8.35 14.79 7.35
CA GLN A 313 7.02 14.16 7.44
C GLN A 313 6.01 15.09 8.12
N MET A 314 6.41 15.83 9.15
CA MET A 314 5.56 16.83 9.82
C MET A 314 5.24 18.04 8.94
N LYS A 315 6.20 18.49 8.13
CA LYS A 315 6.02 19.68 7.29
C LYS A 315 5.25 19.38 6.02
N HIS A 316 5.34 18.15 5.53
CA HIS A 316 4.68 17.71 4.30
C HIS A 316 3.16 17.91 4.39
N GLN A 317 2.61 18.61 3.39
CA GLN A 317 1.17 18.88 3.31
C GLN A 317 0.50 17.79 2.49
N SER A 318 -0.29 16.93 3.16
CA SER A 318 -1.09 15.87 2.54
C SER A 318 -2.53 16.30 2.36
N THR A 319 -3.17 15.88 1.27
CA THR A 319 -4.60 16.15 1.02
C THR A 319 -5.53 15.36 1.95
N ASN A 320 -5.04 14.27 2.54
CA ASN A 320 -5.82 13.37 3.40
C ASN A 320 -5.39 13.44 4.88
N PHE A 321 -4.88 14.60 5.31
CA PHE A 321 -4.29 14.77 6.63
C PHE A 321 -5.23 14.35 7.78
N GLY A 322 -6.52 14.73 7.72
CA GLY A 322 -7.50 14.32 8.73
C GLY A 322 -7.69 12.80 8.84
N LEU A 323 -7.68 12.08 7.72
CA LEU A 323 -7.79 10.61 7.71
C LEU A 323 -6.52 9.96 8.28
N SER A 324 -5.35 10.48 7.89
CA SER A 324 -4.06 10.02 8.44
C SER A 324 -3.97 10.25 9.95
N LEU A 325 -4.43 11.40 10.43
CA LEU A 325 -4.49 11.70 11.87
C LEU A 325 -5.44 10.77 12.61
N ALA A 326 -6.67 10.59 12.12
CA ALA A 326 -7.65 9.68 12.73
C ALA A 326 -7.11 8.26 12.86
N SER A 327 -6.45 7.77 11.80
CA SER A 327 -5.83 6.44 11.79
C SER A 327 -4.63 6.36 12.74
N TYR A 328 -3.84 7.42 12.86
CA TYR A 328 -2.65 7.47 13.72
C TYR A 328 -2.98 7.44 15.22
N ILE A 329 -4.03 8.15 15.65
CA ILE A 329 -4.42 8.21 17.07
C ILE A 329 -5.35 7.08 17.50
N ALA A 330 -5.94 6.34 16.55
CA ALA A 330 -7.04 5.42 16.80
C ALA A 330 -6.69 4.31 17.81
N SER A 331 -5.53 3.66 17.66
CA SER A 331 -5.12 2.55 18.55
C SER A 331 -4.91 3.03 19.99
N SER A 332 -4.15 4.11 20.19
CA SER A 332 -3.94 4.68 21.53
C SER A 332 -5.26 5.13 22.17
N TRP A 333 -6.14 5.77 21.39
CA TRP A 333 -7.43 6.25 21.89
C TRP A 333 -8.42 5.12 22.20
N ASN A 334 -8.29 3.97 21.54
CA ASN A 334 -9.07 2.76 21.82
C ASN A 334 -8.78 2.19 23.22
N HIS A 335 -7.56 2.38 23.73
CA HIS A 335 -7.12 1.92 25.04
C HIS A 335 -7.07 3.05 26.08
N ASP A 336 -7.89 4.09 25.88
CA ASP A 336 -8.01 5.26 26.78
C ASP A 336 -6.72 6.10 26.93
N GLY A 337 -5.78 5.98 26.00
CA GLY A 337 -4.66 6.90 25.86
C GLY A 337 -5.11 8.30 25.44
N ASP A 338 -4.31 9.32 25.76
CA ASP A 338 -4.61 10.69 25.35
C ASP A 338 -4.14 10.94 23.91
N PRO A 339 -5.07 11.06 22.93
CA PRO A 339 -4.69 11.32 21.54
C PRO A 339 -4.04 12.69 21.35
N VAL A 340 -4.27 13.64 22.28
CA VAL A 340 -3.71 14.99 22.21
C VAL A 340 -2.21 14.96 22.51
N GLU A 341 -1.77 14.09 23.42
CA GLU A 341 -0.34 13.89 23.68
C GLU A 341 0.39 13.38 22.43
N LEU A 342 -0.19 12.45 21.65
CA LEU A 342 0.42 12.01 20.39
C LEU A 342 0.64 13.16 19.38
N LEU A 343 -0.27 14.15 19.37
CA LEU A 343 -0.13 15.34 18.53
C LEU A 343 0.93 16.32 19.07
N PHE A 344 1.14 16.37 20.38
CA PHE A 344 2.15 17.23 21.03
C PHE A 344 3.52 16.59 21.19
N SER A 345 3.62 15.26 21.27
CA SER A 345 4.88 14.50 21.36
C SER A 345 5.77 14.74 20.15
N VAL A 346 5.18 15.19 19.04
CA VAL A 346 5.93 15.64 17.87
C VAL A 346 6.63 17.00 18.08
N SER A 347 6.18 17.82 19.04
CA SER A 347 6.90 19.03 19.51
C SER A 347 8.06 18.70 20.45
N PHE A 348 8.06 17.50 21.06
CA PHE A 348 9.12 17.00 21.94
C PHE A 348 10.39 16.56 21.21
N VAL A 349 10.40 16.58 19.87
CA VAL A 349 11.61 16.42 19.05
C VAL A 349 12.72 17.39 19.50
N PHE A 350 12.36 18.53 20.09
CA PHE A 350 13.31 19.50 20.65
C PHE A 350 13.91 19.12 22.03
N PHE A 351 13.35 18.15 22.75
CA PHE A 351 13.76 17.81 24.13
C PHE A 351 14.52 16.47 24.26
N LEU A 352 14.53 15.63 23.21
CA LEU A 352 15.06 14.25 23.24
C LEU A 352 16.60 14.13 23.10
N PHE A 353 17.32 15.14 23.56
CA PHE A 353 18.74 14.99 23.90
C PHE A 353 18.95 14.35 25.30
N LEU A 354 17.91 13.87 26.00
CA LEU A 354 18.06 13.56 27.42
C LEU A 354 18.41 12.13 27.83
N PHE A 355 18.37 11.13 26.96
CA PHE A 355 18.84 9.79 27.32
C PHE A 355 19.30 9.08 26.04
N LYS A 356 20.56 8.66 25.79
CA LYS A 356 21.33 7.70 26.59
C LYS A 356 20.47 6.76 27.45
N SER A 357 19.26 6.43 26.99
CA SER A 357 18.45 5.40 27.61
C SER A 357 19.07 4.10 27.13
N PRO A 358 19.49 3.19 28.03
CA PRO A 358 19.81 1.85 27.59
C PRO A 358 18.60 1.34 26.81
N LEU A 359 18.83 0.63 25.69
CA LEU A 359 17.74 -0.13 25.07
C LEU A 359 17.01 -0.86 26.21
N PRO A 360 15.67 -0.83 26.28
CA PRO A 360 14.98 -1.76 27.17
C PRO A 360 15.55 -3.13 26.82
N PRO A 361 15.94 -3.95 27.81
CA PRO A 361 16.76 -5.11 27.56
C PRO A 361 15.94 -6.14 26.79
N LEU A 362 15.89 -6.00 25.46
CA LEU A 362 15.27 -6.95 24.52
C LEU A 362 15.86 -8.35 24.72
N GLN A 363 17.09 -8.41 25.24
CA GLN A 363 17.77 -9.63 25.63
C GLN A 363 17.20 -10.27 26.91
N GLU A 364 16.80 -9.47 27.90
CA GLU A 364 16.19 -9.95 29.16
C GLU A 364 14.68 -10.21 29.01
N ASN A 365 14.08 -9.73 27.93
CA ASN A 365 12.67 -9.93 27.65
C ASN A 365 12.38 -11.41 27.30
N THR A 366 11.76 -12.10 28.25
CA THR A 366 11.34 -13.50 28.13
C THR A 366 10.12 -13.68 27.24
N HIS A 367 9.34 -12.62 26.98
CA HIS A 367 8.20 -12.64 26.07
C HIS A 367 8.66 -12.46 24.61
N ARG A 368 9.37 -13.48 24.14
CA ARG A 368 9.94 -13.57 22.81
C ARG A 368 9.32 -14.72 22.04
N LEU A 369 8.79 -14.45 20.85
CA LEU A 369 8.26 -15.45 19.93
C LEU A 369 9.19 -15.59 18.73
N THR A 370 9.63 -16.81 18.44
CA THR A 370 10.27 -17.14 17.17
C THR A 370 9.26 -17.86 16.28
N LEU A 371 8.80 -17.22 15.20
CA LEU A 371 7.84 -17.81 14.27
C LEU A 371 8.53 -18.16 12.95
N SER A 372 8.45 -19.42 12.55
CA SER A 372 8.90 -19.89 11.23
C SER A 372 7.71 -20.25 10.35
N MET A 373 7.81 -19.98 9.04
CA MET A 373 6.80 -20.35 8.05
C MET A 373 7.47 -21.01 6.84
N SER A 374 6.95 -22.16 6.43
CA SER A 374 7.41 -22.91 5.25
C SER A 374 6.29 -23.12 4.24
N PRO A 375 6.62 -23.19 2.93
CA PRO A 375 5.64 -23.54 1.92
C PRO A 375 5.26 -25.03 2.02
N ASP A 376 3.97 -25.33 1.87
CA ASP A 376 3.44 -26.68 1.80
C ASP A 376 2.67 -26.86 0.47
N GLU A 377 3.15 -27.78 -0.38
CA GLU A 377 2.58 -28.01 -1.71
C GLU A 377 1.09 -28.38 -1.68
N VAL A 378 0.63 -29.01 -0.60
CA VAL A 378 -0.78 -29.40 -0.42
C VAL A 378 -1.57 -28.45 0.48
N TYR A 379 -1.05 -27.25 0.77
CA TYR A 379 -1.69 -26.27 1.66
C TYR A 379 -3.11 -25.91 1.18
N LEU A 380 -3.25 -25.52 -0.09
CA LEU A 380 -4.54 -25.14 -0.66
C LEU A 380 -5.51 -26.32 -0.74
N GLU A 381 -5.00 -27.52 -1.02
CA GLU A 381 -5.80 -28.74 -1.03
C GLU A 381 -6.31 -29.10 0.38
N LYS A 382 -5.47 -28.94 1.41
CA LYS A 382 -5.86 -29.14 2.81
C LYS A 382 -6.95 -28.14 3.23
N GLN A 383 -6.80 -26.87 2.86
CA GLN A 383 -7.80 -25.83 3.14
C GLN A 383 -9.13 -26.13 2.43
N ALA A 384 -9.09 -26.42 1.12
CA ALA A 384 -10.28 -26.77 0.35
C ALA A 384 -10.98 -28.03 0.88
N LYS A 385 -10.20 -29.04 1.30
CA LYS A 385 -10.76 -30.25 1.92
C LYS A 385 -11.39 -29.98 3.28
N ALA A 386 -10.76 -29.16 4.11
CA ALA A 386 -11.32 -28.78 5.41
C ALA A 386 -12.64 -28.00 5.25
N GLU A 387 -12.71 -27.12 4.25
CA GLU A 387 -13.93 -26.42 3.89
C GLU A 387 -15.02 -27.38 3.39
N GLU A 388 -14.69 -28.28 2.47
CA GLU A 388 -15.63 -29.28 1.96
C GLU A 388 -16.14 -30.21 3.08
N GLU A 389 -15.27 -30.68 3.96
CA GLU A 389 -15.68 -31.47 5.13
C GLU A 389 -16.63 -30.69 6.05
N LYS A 390 -16.40 -29.39 6.22
CA LYS A 390 -17.28 -28.52 7.02
C LYS A 390 -18.62 -28.27 6.34
N LEU A 391 -18.61 -28.05 5.02
CA LEU A 391 -19.80 -27.93 4.19
C LEU A 391 -20.65 -29.20 4.29
N GLN A 392 -20.05 -30.36 4.08
CA GLN A 392 -20.73 -31.65 4.18
C GLN A 392 -21.29 -31.87 5.58
N LYS A 393 -20.54 -31.60 6.65
CA LYS A 393 -21.05 -31.71 8.03
C LYS A 393 -22.30 -30.85 8.25
N LYS A 394 -22.31 -29.60 7.75
CA LYS A 394 -23.50 -28.74 7.84
C LYS A 394 -24.65 -29.29 7.01
N ILE A 395 -24.42 -29.72 5.77
CA ILE A 395 -25.47 -30.28 4.90
C ILE A 395 -26.11 -31.54 5.50
N HIS A 396 -25.32 -32.44 6.10
CA HIS A 396 -25.82 -33.66 6.75
C HIS A 396 -26.62 -33.38 8.02
N ALA A 397 -26.40 -32.22 8.66
CA ALA A 397 -27.16 -31.80 9.83
C ALA A 397 -28.52 -31.17 9.45
N LEU A 398 -28.73 -30.78 8.19
CA LEU A 398 -29.97 -30.16 7.72
C LEU A 398 -31.08 -31.21 7.54
N SER A 399 -32.26 -30.92 8.09
CA SER A 399 -33.48 -31.63 7.75
C SER A 399 -33.98 -31.25 6.35
N ASP A 400 -34.92 -32.03 5.80
CA ASP A 400 -35.53 -31.69 4.50
C ASP A 400 -36.34 -30.38 4.58
N SER A 401 -36.84 -30.02 5.76
CA SER A 401 -37.48 -28.72 5.99
C SER A 401 -36.45 -27.59 5.91
N ASP A 402 -35.30 -27.75 6.57
CA ASP A 402 -34.26 -26.71 6.57
C ASP A 402 -33.70 -26.46 5.17
N LYS A 403 -33.55 -27.52 4.36
CA LYS A 403 -33.14 -27.39 2.95
C LYS A 403 -34.15 -26.60 2.13
N LYS A 404 -35.45 -26.84 2.37
CA LYS A 404 -36.52 -26.11 1.71
C LYS A 404 -36.53 -24.63 2.15
N ASP A 405 -36.34 -24.37 3.44
CA ASP A 405 -36.27 -23.01 3.98
C ASP A 405 -35.05 -22.24 3.43
N ILE A 406 -33.89 -22.90 3.31
CA ILE A 406 -32.69 -22.32 2.68
C ILE A 406 -32.98 -21.95 1.21
N TYR A 407 -33.63 -22.83 0.46
CA TYR A 407 -34.00 -22.56 -0.93
C TYR A 407 -34.98 -21.39 -1.04
N GLU A 408 -36.04 -21.36 -0.24
CA GLU A 408 -37.03 -20.28 -0.24
C GLU A 408 -36.39 -18.93 0.12
N LYS A 409 -35.59 -18.88 1.20
CA LYS A 409 -34.90 -17.66 1.60
C LYS A 409 -33.81 -17.23 0.60
N GLY A 410 -33.17 -18.19 -0.11
CA GLY A 410 -32.26 -17.91 -1.22
C GLY A 410 -32.95 -17.24 -2.41
N LEU A 411 -34.17 -17.68 -2.75
CA LEU A 411 -35.00 -17.04 -3.76
C LEU A 411 -35.45 -15.63 -3.33
N GLU A 412 -35.83 -15.45 -2.06
CA GLU A 412 -36.17 -14.14 -1.51
C GLU A 412 -35.00 -13.17 -1.58
N LEU A 413 -33.79 -13.61 -1.22
CA LEU A 413 -32.58 -12.79 -1.34
C LEU A 413 -32.32 -12.40 -2.80
N LEU A 414 -32.41 -13.35 -3.74
CA LEU A 414 -32.23 -13.06 -5.17
C LEU A 414 -33.27 -12.06 -5.69
N ALA A 415 -34.52 -12.17 -5.22
CA ALA A 415 -35.59 -11.24 -5.55
C ALA A 415 -35.32 -9.85 -4.97
N ALA A 416 -34.87 -9.76 -3.71
CA ALA A 416 -34.51 -8.51 -3.05
C ALA A 416 -33.35 -7.80 -3.77
N GLN A 417 -32.32 -8.55 -4.17
CA GLN A 417 -31.16 -8.05 -4.93
C GLN A 417 -31.51 -7.62 -6.36
N SER A 418 -32.58 -8.16 -6.94
CA SER A 418 -32.99 -7.84 -8.31
C SER A 418 -34.07 -6.74 -8.38
N LYS A 419 -34.66 -6.39 -7.23
CA LYS A 419 -35.73 -5.41 -7.14
C LYS A 419 -35.14 -4.00 -7.11
N THR A 420 -35.58 -3.15 -8.03
CA THR A 420 -35.31 -1.71 -7.94
C THR A 420 -36.00 -1.14 -6.70
N GLN A 421 -35.21 -0.56 -5.79
CA GLN A 421 -35.71 0.06 -4.56
C GLN A 421 -35.76 1.58 -4.70
N ASP A 422 -36.64 2.21 -3.93
CA ASP A 422 -36.72 3.67 -3.87
C ASP A 422 -35.64 4.19 -2.91
N ALA A 423 -34.69 4.94 -3.46
CA ALA A 423 -33.58 5.54 -2.70
C ALA A 423 -33.89 6.99 -2.26
N SER A 424 -35.12 7.50 -2.44
CA SER A 424 -35.45 8.89 -2.12
C SER A 424 -35.36 9.24 -0.63
N CYS A 425 -35.28 8.24 0.25
CA CYS A 425 -35.05 8.42 1.68
C CYS A 425 -33.62 8.85 2.00
N LEU A 426 -32.66 8.61 1.09
CA LEU A 426 -31.28 9.03 1.26
C LEU A 426 -31.15 10.53 0.94
N PRO A 427 -30.38 11.28 1.74
CA PRO A 427 -30.03 12.63 1.34
C PRO A 427 -29.19 12.61 0.06
N ALA A 428 -29.29 13.65 -0.75
CA ALA A 428 -28.53 13.73 -1.99
C ALA A 428 -28.14 15.18 -2.29
N LEU A 429 -26.92 15.33 -2.78
CA LEU A 429 -26.53 16.56 -3.48
C LEU A 429 -27.22 16.62 -4.85
N LYS A 430 -27.33 17.84 -5.37
CA LYS A 430 -27.77 18.09 -6.74
C LYS A 430 -26.57 18.40 -7.63
N VAL A 431 -26.72 18.23 -8.94
CA VAL A 431 -25.71 18.67 -9.93
C VAL A 431 -25.38 20.17 -9.77
N SER A 432 -26.35 20.97 -9.31
CA SER A 432 -26.13 22.39 -9.01
C SER A 432 -25.22 22.66 -7.82
N ASP A 433 -24.96 21.66 -6.97
CA ASP A 433 -24.05 21.77 -5.82
C ASP A 433 -22.58 21.54 -6.24
N ILE A 434 -22.32 21.19 -7.52
CA ILE A 434 -20.98 21.06 -8.11
C ILE A 434 -20.52 22.44 -8.60
N GLU A 435 -19.32 22.84 -8.21
CA GLU A 435 -18.70 24.08 -8.70
C GLU A 435 -18.58 24.06 -10.23
N PRO A 436 -19.10 25.07 -10.94
CA PRO A 436 -19.12 25.08 -12.41
C PRO A 436 -17.73 25.26 -13.03
N THR A 437 -16.76 25.73 -12.24
CA THR A 437 -15.40 26.02 -12.70
C THR A 437 -14.38 25.55 -11.66
N ILE A 438 -13.27 25.00 -12.14
CA ILE A 438 -12.11 24.67 -11.30
C ILE A 438 -11.17 25.87 -11.18
N PRO A 439 -10.53 26.08 -10.01
CA PRO A 439 -9.50 27.11 -9.88
C PRO A 439 -8.29 26.75 -10.74
N VAL A 440 -7.87 27.66 -11.61
CA VAL A 440 -6.69 27.46 -12.45
C VAL A 440 -5.44 27.76 -11.62
N THR A 441 -4.57 26.75 -11.46
CA THR A 441 -3.28 26.96 -10.79
C THR A 441 -2.36 27.78 -11.69
N PRO A 442 -1.91 28.98 -11.27
CA PRO A 442 -0.98 29.77 -12.05
C PRO A 442 0.38 29.06 -12.08
N VAL A 443 0.92 28.88 -13.29
CA VAL A 443 2.27 28.34 -13.49
C VAL A 443 3.07 29.31 -14.32
N GLN A 444 4.34 29.50 -13.95
CA GLN A 444 5.28 30.29 -14.73
C GLN A 444 6.20 29.33 -15.48
N ILE A 445 6.23 29.45 -16.79
CA ILE A 445 7.12 28.67 -17.65
C ILE A 445 8.34 29.53 -17.97
N SER A 446 9.52 29.00 -17.68
CA SER A 446 10.80 29.63 -18.02
C SER A 446 11.75 28.56 -18.55
N THR A 447 12.99 28.95 -18.86
CA THR A 447 14.02 28.05 -19.35
C THR A 447 15.29 28.16 -18.51
N ALA A 448 15.88 27.02 -18.13
CA ALA A 448 17.19 26.94 -17.49
C ALA A 448 18.15 26.23 -18.44
N VAL A 449 19.16 26.94 -18.97
CA VAL A 449 20.14 26.39 -19.94
C VAL A 449 19.45 25.71 -21.14
N GLY A 450 18.37 26.30 -21.65
CA GLY A 450 17.59 25.78 -22.78
C GLY A 450 16.56 24.69 -22.43
N VAL A 451 16.51 24.22 -21.18
CA VAL A 451 15.53 23.23 -20.72
C VAL A 451 14.28 23.92 -20.15
N PRO A 452 13.07 23.51 -20.55
CA PRO A 452 11.84 24.09 -20.03
C PRO A 452 11.63 23.72 -18.55
N VAL A 453 11.32 24.73 -17.75
CA VAL A 453 11.04 24.60 -16.32
C VAL A 453 9.68 25.22 -16.00
N GLN A 454 8.83 24.44 -15.35
CA GLN A 454 7.57 24.89 -14.77
C GLN A 454 7.78 25.28 -13.30
N TYR A 455 7.52 26.54 -12.97
CA TYR A 455 7.51 27.03 -11.59
C TYR A 455 6.08 27.21 -11.11
N CYS A 456 5.77 26.62 -9.96
CA CYS A 456 4.45 26.69 -9.33
C CYS A 456 4.60 27.14 -7.88
N GLU A 457 4.13 28.35 -7.60
CA GLU A 457 4.11 28.92 -6.24
C GLU A 457 2.98 28.28 -5.44
N GLN A 458 3.31 27.64 -4.32
CA GLN A 458 2.36 26.93 -3.45
C GLN A 458 2.74 27.07 -1.96
N PRO A 459 1.77 26.98 -1.03
CA PRO A 459 2.04 27.02 0.41
C PRO A 459 2.60 25.66 0.89
N THR A 460 3.84 25.36 0.51
CA THR A 460 4.48 24.05 0.76
C THR A 460 5.03 23.85 2.18
N ASN A 461 4.79 24.81 3.10
CA ASN A 461 5.29 24.78 4.48
C ASN A 461 6.83 24.61 4.59
N GLY A 462 7.58 25.33 3.76
CA GLY A 462 9.05 25.32 3.79
C GLY A 462 9.70 24.09 3.12
N LEU A 463 8.95 23.39 2.26
CA LEU A 463 9.45 22.31 1.41
C LEU A 463 9.58 22.75 -0.04
N VAL A 464 10.59 22.22 -0.73
CA VAL A 464 10.77 22.35 -2.17
C VAL A 464 10.58 20.97 -2.79
N TYR A 465 9.74 20.89 -3.82
CA TYR A 465 9.56 19.69 -4.61
C TYR A 465 10.17 19.89 -5.99
N PHE A 466 11.04 18.97 -6.38
CA PHE A 466 11.66 18.95 -7.70
C PHE A 466 11.20 17.70 -8.45
N ARG A 467 10.80 17.91 -9.70
CA ARG A 467 10.50 16.83 -10.64
C ARG A 467 11.21 17.10 -11.96
N ALA A 468 11.71 16.04 -12.58
CA ALA A 468 12.23 16.10 -13.93
C ALA A 468 11.78 14.89 -14.74
N MET A 469 11.26 15.13 -15.94
CA MET A 469 10.83 14.10 -16.87
C MET A 469 11.85 14.02 -18.01
N CYS A 470 12.56 12.89 -18.10
CA CYS A 470 13.53 12.60 -19.15
C CYS A 470 12.91 11.67 -20.20
N SER A 471 12.90 12.09 -21.47
CA SER A 471 12.31 11.29 -22.55
C SER A 471 13.08 10.00 -22.84
N LEU A 472 12.33 8.92 -23.11
CA LEU A 472 12.87 7.62 -23.53
C LEU A 472 13.01 7.48 -25.06
N ASN A 473 12.73 8.52 -25.85
CA ASN A 473 12.62 8.42 -27.31
C ASN A 473 13.91 8.03 -28.03
N THR A 474 15.07 8.32 -27.45
CA THR A 474 16.36 7.93 -28.03
C THR A 474 16.81 6.53 -27.61
N LEU A 475 16.06 5.88 -26.70
CA LEU A 475 16.44 4.59 -26.14
C LEU A 475 16.13 3.45 -27.13
N PRO A 476 17.11 2.59 -27.44
CA PRO A 476 16.89 1.36 -28.19
C PRO A 476 15.83 0.45 -27.54
N GLU A 477 15.02 -0.23 -28.35
CA GLU A 477 13.89 -1.03 -27.86
C GLU A 477 14.34 -2.22 -26.99
N ASP A 478 15.51 -2.80 -27.26
CA ASP A 478 16.12 -3.88 -26.47
C ASP A 478 16.36 -3.49 -25.00
N LEU A 479 16.48 -2.18 -24.74
CA LEU A 479 16.77 -1.66 -23.41
C LEU A 479 15.52 -1.35 -22.58
N ARG A 480 14.32 -1.32 -23.19
CA ARG A 480 13.09 -0.89 -22.50
C ARG A 480 12.75 -1.74 -21.28
N LEU A 481 12.92 -3.06 -21.37
CA LEU A 481 12.68 -4.01 -20.27
C LEU A 481 13.58 -3.76 -19.04
N TYR A 482 14.76 -3.18 -19.25
CA TYR A 482 15.71 -2.88 -18.18
C TYR A 482 15.49 -1.50 -17.54
N VAL A 483 14.61 -0.66 -18.09
CA VAL A 483 14.39 0.71 -17.58
C VAL A 483 13.78 0.71 -16.17
N PRO A 484 12.77 -0.11 -15.83
CA PRO A 484 12.24 -0.14 -14.47
C PRO A 484 13.31 -0.56 -13.44
N LEU A 485 14.15 -1.54 -13.79
CA LEU A 485 15.30 -1.94 -12.96
C LEU A 485 16.32 -0.80 -12.82
N PHE A 486 16.64 -0.09 -13.91
CA PHE A 486 17.50 1.08 -13.84
C PHE A 486 16.95 2.13 -12.88
N CYS A 487 15.64 2.40 -12.93
CA CYS A 487 14.98 3.35 -12.06
C CYS A 487 15.04 2.93 -10.57
N SER A 488 14.91 1.63 -10.26
CA SER A 488 14.95 1.16 -8.87
C SER A 488 16.35 1.19 -8.24
N VAL A 489 17.42 1.13 -9.05
CA VAL A 489 18.80 1.00 -8.54
C VAL A 489 19.63 2.29 -8.65
N VAL A 490 19.34 3.21 -9.57
CA VAL A 490 20.21 4.37 -9.88
C VAL A 490 20.44 5.29 -8.67
N THR A 491 19.51 5.35 -7.71
CA THR A 491 19.63 6.14 -6.47
C THR A 491 20.08 5.31 -5.26
N LYS A 492 20.49 4.05 -5.45
CA LYS A 492 20.80 3.09 -4.36
C LYS A 492 22.14 2.37 -4.50
N MET A 493 22.92 2.71 -5.53
CA MET A 493 24.16 2.03 -5.93
C MET A 493 25.45 2.83 -5.62
N GLY A 494 25.34 4.06 -5.13
CA GLY A 494 26.47 4.99 -4.98
C GLY A 494 26.55 6.01 -6.11
N CYS A 495 27.17 7.15 -5.83
CA CYS A 495 27.39 8.21 -6.82
C CYS A 495 28.57 9.12 -6.48
N GLY A 496 29.33 9.55 -7.49
CA GLY A 496 30.45 10.47 -7.31
C GLY A 496 31.55 9.87 -6.45
N GLY A 497 31.88 10.57 -5.35
CA GLY A 497 32.80 10.07 -4.33
C GLY A 497 32.14 9.28 -3.20
N LEU A 498 30.82 9.06 -3.25
CA LEU A 498 30.04 8.40 -2.21
C LEU A 498 29.74 6.95 -2.61
N ASP A 499 30.05 6.01 -1.72
CA ASP A 499 29.54 4.64 -1.84
C ASP A 499 28.02 4.57 -1.62
N TYR A 500 27.39 3.40 -1.80
CA TYR A 500 25.94 3.26 -1.64
C TYR A 500 25.42 3.56 -0.22
N ARG A 501 26.26 3.35 0.81
CA ARG A 501 25.92 3.59 2.21
C ARG A 501 25.96 5.08 2.53
N GLN A 502 27.02 5.75 2.10
CA GLN A 502 27.20 7.19 2.21
C GLN A 502 26.15 7.95 1.39
N GLN A 503 25.84 7.49 0.17
CA GLN A 503 24.76 8.05 -0.64
C GLN A 503 23.44 7.96 0.10
N SER A 504 23.07 6.77 0.61
CA SER A 504 21.83 6.59 1.37
C SER A 504 21.77 7.48 2.62
N GLN A 505 22.89 7.64 3.33
CA GLN A 505 22.99 8.51 4.50
C GLN A 505 22.73 9.98 4.14
N GLN A 506 23.40 10.48 3.10
CA GLN A 506 23.24 11.87 2.65
C GLN A 506 21.82 12.13 2.13
N MET A 507 21.22 11.15 1.45
CA MET A 507 19.84 11.25 1.01
C MET A 507 18.86 11.40 2.18
N GLU A 508 18.99 10.59 3.25
CA GLU A 508 18.11 10.67 4.42
C GLU A 508 18.36 11.95 5.25
N LEU A 509 19.62 12.40 5.36
CA LEU A 509 19.99 13.61 6.12
C LEU A 509 19.61 14.92 5.42
N ARG A 510 19.55 14.94 4.08
CA ARG A 510 19.38 16.18 3.30
C ARG A 510 18.05 16.27 2.56
N THR A 511 17.40 15.15 2.28
CA THR A 511 16.19 15.09 1.45
C THR A 511 15.05 14.35 2.16
N GLY A 512 13.83 14.51 1.66
CA GLY A 512 12.66 13.73 2.06
C GLY A 512 12.51 12.44 1.25
N GLY A 513 13.50 12.09 0.44
CA GLY A 513 13.47 11.00 -0.52
C GLY A 513 13.81 11.49 -1.93
N MET A 514 14.53 10.64 -2.67
CA MET A 514 14.80 10.81 -4.09
C MET A 514 14.46 9.50 -4.79
N SER A 515 13.57 9.56 -5.76
CA SER A 515 13.08 8.40 -6.49
C SER A 515 13.09 8.64 -7.98
N VAL A 516 13.16 7.52 -8.70
CA VAL A 516 13.14 7.46 -10.15
C VAL A 516 12.11 6.41 -10.53
N SER A 517 11.22 6.75 -11.45
CA SER A 517 10.14 5.86 -11.87
C SER A 517 9.88 6.01 -13.37
N THR A 518 9.33 4.97 -13.98
CA THR A 518 8.91 5.02 -15.38
C THR A 518 7.53 5.67 -15.50
N GLN A 519 7.29 6.39 -16.59
CA GLN A 519 6.03 7.05 -16.86
C GLN A 519 5.65 6.88 -18.33
N VAL A 520 4.39 6.51 -18.56
CA VAL A 520 3.75 6.47 -19.88
C VAL A 520 2.53 7.38 -19.82
N VAL A 521 2.55 8.45 -20.59
CA VAL A 521 1.49 9.46 -20.61
C VAL A 521 0.80 9.41 -21.96
N PRO A 522 -0.44 8.88 -22.05
CA PRO A 522 -1.22 8.88 -23.28
C PRO A 522 -1.51 10.31 -23.76
N ASP A 523 -1.53 10.51 -25.07
CA ASP A 523 -1.93 11.80 -25.66
C ASP A 523 -3.43 12.06 -25.43
N SER A 524 -3.79 13.31 -25.19
CA SER A 524 -5.19 13.69 -24.91
C SER A 524 -6.08 13.66 -26.16
N THR A 525 -5.51 13.70 -27.35
CA THR A 525 -6.23 13.81 -28.63
C THR A 525 -6.18 12.55 -29.48
N GLN A 526 -5.13 11.72 -29.34
CA GLN A 526 -4.92 10.52 -30.15
C GLN A 526 -4.55 9.29 -29.30
N LEU A 527 -5.32 8.20 -29.43
CA LEU A 527 -5.12 6.98 -28.63
C LEU A 527 -3.82 6.21 -28.94
N ASP A 528 -3.27 6.38 -30.15
CA ASP A 528 -2.05 5.69 -30.59
C ASP A 528 -0.79 6.53 -30.39
N MET A 529 -0.91 7.70 -29.75
CA MET A 529 0.19 8.57 -29.37
C MET A 529 0.36 8.57 -27.85
N TYR A 530 1.62 8.56 -27.43
CA TYR A 530 1.98 8.64 -26.03
C TYR A 530 3.36 9.29 -25.89
N GLU A 531 3.58 9.86 -24.72
CA GLU A 531 4.90 10.21 -24.24
C GLU A 531 5.41 9.10 -23.31
N GLN A 532 6.68 8.76 -23.45
CA GLN A 532 7.39 7.82 -22.57
C GLN A 532 8.61 8.51 -21.97
N GLY A 533 8.83 8.28 -20.68
CA GLY A 533 9.97 8.85 -20.01
C GLY A 533 10.21 8.26 -18.64
N VAL A 534 11.23 8.80 -18.00
CA VAL A 534 11.58 8.53 -16.62
C VAL A 534 11.34 9.80 -15.81
N LEU A 535 10.55 9.68 -14.75
CA LEU A 535 10.26 10.74 -13.81
C LEU A 535 11.19 10.61 -12.60
N LEU A 536 12.01 11.64 -12.45
CA LEU A 536 12.81 11.92 -11.28
C LEU A 536 11.96 12.75 -10.32
N SER A 537 11.92 12.37 -9.05
CA SER A 537 11.17 13.08 -8.03
C SER A 537 11.99 13.19 -6.76
N SER A 538 12.06 14.39 -6.18
CA SER A 538 12.64 14.59 -4.86
C SER A 538 11.95 15.72 -4.12
N SER A 539 12.08 15.69 -2.80
CA SER A 539 11.66 16.78 -1.91
C SER A 539 12.76 17.08 -0.91
N CYS A 540 12.85 18.32 -0.44
CA CYS A 540 13.74 18.71 0.65
C CYS A 540 13.24 19.95 1.36
N LEU A 541 13.78 20.21 2.55
CA LEU A 541 13.59 21.50 3.22
C LEU A 541 14.34 22.59 2.45
N GLU A 542 13.82 23.82 2.46
CA GLU A 542 14.40 24.94 1.70
C GLU A 542 15.91 25.16 1.96
N ARG A 543 16.38 24.89 3.19
CA ARG A 543 17.79 25.01 3.59
C ARG A 543 18.71 23.95 2.95
N ASN A 544 18.15 22.78 2.61
CA ASN A 544 18.91 21.65 2.06
C ASN A 544 18.89 21.60 0.53
N LEU A 545 18.26 22.58 -0.13
CA LEU A 545 18.12 22.63 -1.58
C LEU A 545 19.44 22.50 -2.36
N PRO A 546 20.55 23.19 -1.99
CA PRO A 546 21.82 23.02 -2.70
C PRO A 546 22.36 21.58 -2.59
N HIS A 547 22.17 20.94 -1.44
CA HIS A 547 22.61 19.56 -1.21
C HIS A 547 21.80 18.56 -2.05
N MET A 548 20.49 18.76 -2.17
CA MET A 548 19.63 17.92 -3.03
C MET A 548 20.09 17.98 -4.50
N PHE A 549 20.40 19.17 -5.02
CA PHE A 549 20.89 19.31 -6.39
C PHE A 549 22.31 18.80 -6.59
N HIS A 550 23.18 18.89 -5.58
CA HIS A 550 24.49 18.24 -5.60
C HIS A 550 24.34 16.73 -5.76
N LEU A 551 23.49 16.09 -4.95
CA LEU A 551 23.21 14.65 -5.05
C LEU A 551 22.64 14.28 -6.43
N TRP A 552 21.71 15.06 -6.96
CA TRP A 552 21.23 14.84 -8.34
C TRP A 552 22.36 14.98 -9.37
N SER A 553 23.25 15.95 -9.21
CA SER A 553 24.38 16.11 -10.13
C SER A 553 25.31 14.88 -10.11
N ASP A 554 25.64 14.39 -8.92
CA ASP A 554 26.45 13.18 -8.76
C ASP A 554 25.76 11.94 -9.37
N ILE A 555 24.46 11.79 -9.15
CA ILE A 555 23.65 10.70 -9.74
C ILE A 555 23.62 10.80 -11.28
N PHE A 556 23.57 12.00 -11.85
CA PHE A 556 23.58 12.20 -13.30
C PHE A 556 24.94 11.95 -13.93
N ASN A 557 25.99 12.47 -13.30
CA ASN A 557 27.33 12.50 -13.86
C ASN A 557 28.08 11.21 -13.57
N ASN A 558 28.07 10.75 -12.32
CA ASN A 558 28.94 9.68 -11.81
C ASN A 558 28.22 8.60 -10.98
N PRO A 559 27.09 8.02 -11.41
CA PRO A 559 26.49 6.86 -10.75
C PRO A 559 27.43 5.67 -10.82
N HIS A 560 27.55 4.94 -9.70
CA HIS A 560 28.34 3.73 -9.60
C HIS A 560 27.57 2.55 -10.19
N PHE A 561 28.21 1.81 -11.09
CA PHE A 561 27.64 0.64 -11.78
C PHE A 561 28.71 -0.45 -11.86
N ASP A 562 29.45 -0.64 -10.78
CA ASP A 562 30.62 -1.52 -10.70
C ASP A 562 30.48 -2.55 -9.57
N GLU A 563 29.56 -2.32 -8.62
CA GLU A 563 29.33 -3.21 -7.48
C GLU A 563 28.25 -4.27 -7.77
N VAL A 564 28.70 -5.44 -8.25
CA VAL A 564 27.82 -6.57 -8.64
C VAL A 564 26.99 -7.10 -7.46
N GLU A 565 27.58 -7.22 -6.28
CA GLU A 565 26.90 -7.78 -5.10
C GLU A 565 25.78 -6.86 -4.63
N ARG A 566 26.00 -5.53 -4.64
CA ARG A 566 24.95 -4.56 -4.32
C ARG A 566 23.78 -4.65 -5.30
N LEU A 567 24.07 -4.75 -6.59
CA LEU A 567 23.03 -4.93 -7.60
C LEU A 567 22.25 -6.22 -7.37
N ARG A 568 22.91 -7.31 -6.99
CA ARG A 568 22.25 -8.60 -6.69
C ARG A 568 21.24 -8.45 -5.56
N VAL A 569 21.63 -7.84 -4.45
CA VAL A 569 20.73 -7.59 -3.31
C VAL A 569 19.49 -6.81 -3.76
N LEU A 570 19.67 -5.71 -4.50
CA LEU A 570 18.55 -4.89 -4.97
C LEU A 570 17.64 -5.63 -5.96
N VAL A 571 18.21 -6.45 -6.85
CA VAL A 571 17.44 -7.27 -7.80
C VAL A 571 16.61 -8.33 -7.06
N MET A 572 17.19 -9.01 -6.07
CA MET A 572 16.49 -10.03 -5.28
C MET A 572 15.32 -9.42 -4.51
N MET A 573 15.56 -8.29 -3.81
CA MET A 573 14.51 -7.55 -3.10
C MET A 573 13.38 -7.13 -4.05
N SER A 574 13.70 -6.44 -5.16
CA SER A 574 12.69 -5.99 -6.11
C SER A 574 11.93 -7.13 -6.79
N ALA A 575 12.56 -8.28 -7.03
CA ALA A 575 11.87 -9.45 -7.57
C ALA A 575 10.91 -10.06 -6.54
N GLN A 576 11.30 -10.12 -5.26
CA GLN A 576 10.45 -10.58 -4.17
C GLN A 576 9.23 -9.66 -3.96
N GLU A 577 9.45 -8.35 -3.87
CA GLU A 577 8.38 -7.34 -3.74
C GLU A 577 7.35 -7.45 -4.89
N LEU A 578 7.83 -7.63 -6.13
CA LEU A 578 6.97 -7.80 -7.30
C LEU A 578 6.16 -9.10 -7.27
N ALA A 579 6.74 -10.20 -6.78
CA ALA A 579 6.06 -11.48 -6.65
C ALA A 579 4.96 -11.43 -5.58
N ASN A 580 5.30 -10.93 -4.38
CA ASN A 580 4.37 -10.78 -3.26
C ASN A 580 3.20 -9.85 -3.63
N GLY A 581 3.47 -8.78 -4.38
CA GLY A 581 2.44 -7.83 -4.82
C GLY A 581 1.37 -8.37 -5.79
N ILE A 582 1.53 -9.58 -6.35
CA ILE A 582 0.56 -10.14 -7.32
C ILE A 582 -0.76 -10.51 -6.65
N SER A 583 -0.73 -11.14 -5.48
CA SER A 583 -1.95 -11.52 -4.75
C SER A 583 -2.76 -10.29 -4.36
N TYR A 584 -2.08 -9.25 -3.86
CA TYR A 584 -2.69 -7.98 -3.47
C TYR A 584 -3.24 -7.17 -4.66
N SER A 585 -2.48 -7.08 -5.76
CA SER A 585 -2.80 -6.24 -6.93
C SER A 585 -3.24 -7.03 -8.16
N GLY A 586 -3.78 -8.24 -8.00
CA GLY A 586 -4.08 -9.15 -9.12
C GLY A 586 -5.00 -8.54 -10.19
N HIS A 587 -5.96 -7.71 -9.78
CA HIS A 587 -6.84 -6.98 -10.69
C HIS A 587 -6.10 -5.93 -11.54
N MET A 588 -5.10 -5.24 -10.98
CA MET A 588 -4.27 -4.29 -11.73
C MET A 588 -3.43 -5.01 -12.80
N TYR A 589 -2.84 -6.16 -12.47
CA TYR A 589 -2.12 -6.98 -13.43
C TYR A 589 -3.04 -7.51 -14.54
N ALA A 590 -4.27 -7.93 -14.21
CA ALA A 590 -5.26 -8.34 -15.19
C ALA A 590 -5.66 -7.19 -16.12
N MET A 591 -5.87 -5.98 -15.59
CA MET A 591 -6.19 -4.77 -16.36
C MET A 591 -5.06 -4.39 -17.32
N THR A 592 -3.82 -4.35 -16.83
CA THR A 592 -2.64 -4.05 -17.66
C THR A 592 -2.51 -5.06 -18.79
N ARG A 593 -2.69 -6.36 -18.49
CA ARG A 593 -2.62 -7.41 -19.52
C ARG A 593 -3.75 -7.29 -20.56
N ALA A 594 -4.98 -7.04 -20.11
CA ALA A 594 -6.13 -6.89 -20.99
C ALA A 594 -5.99 -5.66 -21.92
N GLY A 595 -5.39 -4.58 -21.43
CA GLY A 595 -5.13 -3.36 -22.19
C GLY A 595 -3.96 -3.45 -23.18
N ARG A 596 -3.05 -4.42 -23.02
CA ARG A 596 -1.80 -4.55 -23.78
C ARG A 596 -1.99 -4.45 -25.30
N HIS A 597 -2.95 -5.20 -25.85
CA HIS A 597 -3.14 -5.31 -27.29
C HIS A 597 -4.11 -4.26 -27.88
N LEU A 598 -4.53 -3.29 -27.06
CA LEU A 598 -5.48 -2.25 -27.47
C LEU A 598 -4.79 -0.98 -27.92
N THR A 599 -3.74 -0.52 -27.23
CA THR A 599 -3.01 0.70 -27.57
C THR A 599 -1.50 0.52 -27.40
N PRO A 600 -0.67 1.27 -28.14
CA PRO A 600 0.79 1.26 -27.96
C PRO A 600 1.23 1.60 -26.53
N ALA A 601 0.51 2.52 -25.87
CA ALA A 601 0.74 2.84 -24.46
C ALA A 601 0.44 1.64 -23.53
N GLY A 602 -0.59 0.86 -23.84
CA GLY A 602 -0.93 -0.37 -23.12
C GLY A 602 0.16 -1.43 -23.22
N ASP A 603 0.73 -1.63 -24.41
CA ASP A 603 1.84 -2.58 -24.62
C ASP A 603 3.10 -2.16 -23.83
N LEU A 604 3.40 -0.87 -23.81
CA LEU A 604 4.51 -0.34 -23.04
C LEU A 604 4.26 -0.45 -21.52
N ASN A 605 3.04 -0.20 -21.04
CA ASN A 605 2.69 -0.37 -19.62
C ASN A 605 2.86 -1.83 -19.16
N GLU A 606 2.44 -2.81 -19.96
CA GLU A 606 2.69 -4.23 -19.66
C GLU A 606 4.19 -4.54 -19.61
N THR A 607 4.97 -3.96 -20.52
CA THR A 607 6.43 -4.14 -20.56
C THR A 607 7.12 -3.54 -19.32
N LEU A 608 6.65 -2.38 -18.85
CA LEU A 608 7.32 -1.62 -17.77
C LEU A 608 6.83 -2.00 -16.36
N GLY A 609 5.61 -2.48 -16.20
CA GLY A 609 5.00 -2.75 -14.89
C GLY A 609 3.96 -3.87 -14.87
N GLY A 610 3.80 -4.64 -15.94
CA GLY A 610 2.89 -5.78 -16.02
C GLY A 610 3.52 -7.11 -15.61
N MET A 611 2.82 -8.20 -15.90
CA MET A 611 3.29 -9.57 -15.61
C MET A 611 4.57 -9.92 -16.39
N GLU A 612 4.82 -9.26 -17.53
CA GLU A 612 6.06 -9.41 -18.28
C GLU A 612 7.27 -8.89 -17.49
N GLN A 613 7.10 -7.78 -16.77
CA GLN A 613 8.14 -7.22 -15.91
C GLN A 613 8.41 -8.12 -14.70
N VAL A 614 7.38 -8.70 -14.06
CA VAL A 614 7.58 -9.64 -12.94
C VAL A 614 8.38 -10.86 -13.39
N LYS A 615 7.98 -11.48 -14.51
CA LYS A 615 8.71 -12.63 -15.08
C LYS A 615 10.14 -12.26 -15.49
N PHE A 616 10.34 -11.05 -16.00
CA PHE A 616 11.66 -10.56 -16.35
C PHE A 616 12.54 -10.39 -15.11
N MET A 617 12.04 -9.74 -14.06
CA MET A 617 12.78 -9.55 -12.80
C MET A 617 13.13 -10.87 -12.13
N LYS A 618 12.21 -11.85 -12.13
CA LYS A 618 12.50 -13.22 -11.69
C LYS A 618 13.66 -13.84 -12.45
N ARG A 619 13.64 -13.80 -13.80
CA ARG A 619 14.74 -14.33 -14.61
C ARG A 619 16.06 -13.62 -14.35
N VAL A 620 16.05 -12.31 -14.09
CA VAL A 620 17.25 -11.55 -13.77
C VAL A 620 17.80 -11.94 -12.39
N ALA A 621 16.92 -12.17 -11.42
CA ALA A 621 17.30 -12.66 -10.09
C ALA A 621 17.94 -14.06 -10.13
N GLU A 622 17.48 -14.94 -11.03
CA GLU A 622 18.04 -16.29 -11.25
C GLU A 622 19.41 -16.28 -11.96
N LEU A 623 19.88 -15.14 -12.48
CA LEU A 623 21.18 -15.06 -13.16
C LEU A 623 22.35 -15.18 -12.17
N SER A 624 23.25 -16.13 -12.44
CA SER A 624 24.50 -16.26 -11.71
C SER A 624 25.44 -15.07 -11.92
N ASP A 625 25.48 -14.48 -13.11
CA ASP A 625 26.30 -13.31 -13.45
C ASP A 625 25.46 -12.10 -13.91
N LEU A 626 25.51 -11.01 -13.15
CA LEU A 626 24.82 -9.75 -13.43
C LEU A 626 25.70 -8.75 -14.21
N SER A 627 26.92 -9.12 -14.61
CA SER A 627 27.83 -8.24 -15.36
C SER A 627 27.22 -7.74 -16.66
N GLN A 628 26.42 -8.56 -17.35
CA GLN A 628 25.71 -8.14 -18.56
C GLN A 628 24.62 -7.11 -18.25
N VAL A 629 23.90 -7.28 -17.14
CA VAL A 629 22.88 -6.34 -16.68
C VAL A 629 23.51 -4.98 -16.39
N ILE A 630 24.63 -4.96 -15.67
CA ILE A 630 25.41 -3.74 -15.41
C ILE A 630 25.77 -3.00 -16.70
N ARG A 631 26.34 -3.71 -17.69
CA ARG A 631 26.70 -3.11 -18.99
C ARG A 631 25.48 -2.48 -19.67
N THR A 632 24.32 -3.09 -19.51
CA THR A 632 23.05 -2.58 -20.01
C THR A 632 22.61 -1.31 -19.26
N LEU A 633 22.71 -1.26 -17.94
CA LEU A 633 22.42 -0.05 -17.14
C LEU A 633 23.31 1.14 -17.54
N VAL A 634 24.59 0.89 -17.80
CA VAL A 634 25.53 1.91 -18.30
C VAL A 634 25.14 2.41 -19.69
N ARG A 635 24.55 1.57 -20.56
CA ARG A 635 24.00 2.01 -21.85
C ARG A 635 22.79 2.91 -21.63
N ILE A 636 21.85 2.53 -20.75
CA ILE A 636 20.64 3.30 -20.44
C ILE A 636 20.99 4.69 -19.91
N LYS A 637 21.96 4.80 -19.00
CA LYS A 637 22.48 6.08 -18.46
C LYS A 637 22.76 7.11 -19.57
N LYS A 638 23.39 6.69 -20.67
CA LYS A 638 23.78 7.58 -21.78
C LYS A 638 22.59 8.21 -22.49
N HIS A 639 21.46 7.50 -22.55
CA HIS A 639 20.24 7.96 -23.20
C HIS A 639 19.33 8.78 -22.27
N LEU A 640 19.37 8.51 -20.96
CA LEU A 640 18.44 9.10 -19.99
C LEU A 640 18.96 10.31 -19.24
N LEU A 641 20.18 10.24 -18.68
CA LEU A 641 20.65 11.24 -17.72
C LEU A 641 21.29 12.45 -18.43
N ASN A 642 20.63 13.00 -19.46
CA ASN A 642 21.08 14.14 -20.25
C ASN A 642 20.02 15.25 -20.29
N PRO A 643 20.42 16.52 -20.46
CA PRO A 643 19.49 17.64 -20.47
C PRO A 643 18.78 17.83 -21.82
N ASP A 644 19.21 17.14 -22.89
CA ASP A 644 18.76 17.38 -24.27
C ASP A 644 17.25 17.10 -24.46
N ASN A 645 16.67 16.15 -23.70
CA ASN A 645 15.24 15.79 -23.77
C ASN A 645 14.58 15.75 -22.38
N MET A 646 14.84 16.77 -21.57
CA MET A 646 14.31 16.89 -20.21
C MET A 646 13.30 18.04 -20.11
N ARG A 647 12.34 17.93 -19.18
CA ARG A 647 11.59 19.07 -18.66
C ARG A 647 11.51 18.99 -17.14
N CYS A 648 11.52 20.13 -16.48
CA CYS A 648 11.52 20.19 -15.02
C CYS A 648 10.26 20.88 -14.47
N ALA A 649 9.89 20.54 -13.25
CA ALA A 649 8.88 21.24 -12.48
C ALA A 649 9.38 21.47 -11.05
N ILE A 650 9.10 22.66 -10.53
CA ILE A 650 9.43 23.10 -9.17
C ILE A 650 8.15 23.59 -8.49
N ASN A 651 7.90 23.08 -7.29
CA ASN A 651 6.86 23.59 -6.41
C ASN A 651 7.49 24.05 -5.09
N THR A 652 7.30 25.31 -4.74
CA THR A 652 7.85 25.91 -3.50
C THR A 652 7.06 27.15 -3.10
N THR A 653 7.35 27.66 -1.91
CA THR A 653 6.86 28.96 -1.42
C THR A 653 7.31 30.12 -2.33
N PRO A 654 6.50 31.19 -2.48
CA PRO A 654 6.88 32.36 -3.27
C PRO A 654 8.22 32.98 -2.86
N GLN A 655 8.52 32.98 -1.55
CA GLN A 655 9.72 33.60 -0.99
C GLN A 655 11.01 32.91 -1.46
N LYS A 656 10.98 31.59 -1.70
CA LYS A 656 12.16 30.80 -2.07
C LYS A 656 12.28 30.53 -3.57
N MET A 657 11.33 31.02 -4.37
CA MET A 657 11.27 30.72 -5.81
C MET A 657 12.53 31.19 -6.58
N SER A 658 12.97 32.44 -6.35
CA SER A 658 14.14 33.00 -7.03
C SER A 658 15.43 32.24 -6.70
N ASP A 659 15.65 31.91 -5.42
CA ASP A 659 16.82 31.14 -4.99
C ASP A 659 16.80 29.73 -5.61
N THR A 660 15.62 29.12 -5.70
CA THR A 660 15.44 27.79 -6.28
C THR A 660 15.73 27.78 -7.77
N ALA A 661 15.28 28.81 -8.49
CA ALA A 661 15.59 28.97 -9.92
C ALA A 661 17.10 29.08 -10.17
N ALA A 662 17.82 29.86 -9.36
CA ALA A 662 19.27 30.01 -9.49
C ALA A 662 20.04 28.70 -9.20
N GLN A 663 19.62 27.94 -8.18
CA GLN A 663 20.23 26.64 -7.87
C GLN A 663 19.94 25.61 -8.96
N LEU A 664 18.71 25.59 -9.49
CA LEU A 664 18.37 24.72 -10.61
C LEU A 664 19.21 25.07 -11.86
N GLU A 665 19.37 26.35 -12.19
CA GLU A 665 20.21 26.77 -13.32
C GLU A 665 21.67 26.31 -13.16
N SER A 666 22.22 26.39 -11.94
CA SER A 666 23.55 25.86 -11.64
C SER A 666 23.65 24.35 -11.84
N PHE A 667 22.67 23.58 -11.35
CA PHE A 667 22.59 22.13 -11.57
C PHE A 667 22.54 21.79 -13.06
N MET A 668 21.67 22.47 -13.80
CA MET A 668 21.50 22.25 -15.23
C MET A 668 22.78 22.55 -16.03
N LYS A 669 23.51 23.60 -15.62
CA LYS A 669 24.79 23.94 -16.21
C LYS A 669 25.85 22.87 -15.94
N ASP A 670 25.94 22.36 -14.71
CA ASP A 670 26.90 21.30 -14.35
C ASP A 670 26.64 20.00 -15.13
N VAL A 671 25.37 19.59 -15.24
CA VAL A 671 24.97 18.44 -16.06
C VAL A 671 25.26 18.66 -17.55
N ALA A 672 25.12 19.87 -18.06
CA ALA A 672 25.43 20.21 -19.45
C ALA A 672 26.94 20.28 -19.74
N ASP A 673 27.75 20.83 -18.83
CA ASP A 673 29.19 21.01 -18.99
C ASP A 673 29.95 19.66 -18.92
N ASN A 674 29.47 18.72 -18.09
CA ASN A 674 30.01 17.36 -17.96
C ASN A 674 29.64 16.42 -19.14
N ARG A 675 29.07 16.96 -20.23
CA ARG A 675 28.77 16.22 -21.47
C ARG A 675 30.01 15.71 -22.20
N LYS A 676 31.22 16.23 -21.91
CA LYS A 676 32.44 16.03 -22.71
C LYS A 676 32.91 14.57 -22.86
N GLU A 677 32.51 13.64 -21.99
CA GLU A 677 32.84 12.20 -22.13
C GLU A 677 31.76 11.37 -22.84
N ARG A 678 30.59 11.95 -23.11
CA ARG A 678 29.48 11.26 -23.76
C ARG A 678 29.64 11.42 -25.27
N LYS A 679 30.42 10.52 -25.89
CA LYS A 679 30.48 10.42 -27.36
C LYS A 679 29.04 10.49 -27.90
N PRO A 680 28.74 11.34 -28.90
CA PRO A 680 27.44 11.32 -29.55
C PRO A 680 27.20 9.86 -29.94
N VAL A 681 26.11 9.29 -29.43
CA VAL A 681 25.68 7.95 -29.83
C VAL A 681 25.68 7.99 -31.36
N ARG A 682 26.51 7.14 -31.98
CA ARG A 682 26.64 7.09 -33.45
C ARG A 682 25.23 7.13 -34.04
N SER A 683 25.08 7.94 -35.08
CA SER A 683 23.85 8.15 -35.86
C SER A 683 23.41 6.87 -36.61
N ASN A 684 23.16 5.79 -35.88
CA ASN A 684 22.10 4.86 -36.23
C ASN A 684 20.79 5.36 -35.59
N ILE A 685 20.65 6.69 -35.51
CA ILE A 685 19.37 7.36 -35.35
C ILE A 685 18.64 7.05 -36.65
N ILE A 686 17.82 6.00 -36.63
CA ILE A 686 16.65 6.01 -37.49
C ILE A 686 15.90 7.24 -36.98
N GLU A 687 15.86 8.32 -37.78
CA GLU A 687 14.85 9.35 -37.60
C GLU A 687 13.52 8.65 -37.76
N VAL A 688 13.03 8.12 -36.64
CA VAL A 688 11.68 7.63 -36.54
C VAL A 688 10.85 8.90 -36.53
N ASN A 689 10.45 9.29 -37.74
CA ASN A 689 9.36 10.22 -37.93
C ASN A 689 8.21 9.68 -37.08
N TYR A 690 7.78 10.42 -36.05
CA TYR A 690 6.82 9.97 -35.03
C TYR A 690 5.50 9.45 -35.65
N GLN A 691 5.27 9.76 -36.93
CA GLN A 691 4.16 9.28 -37.73
C GLN A 691 4.30 7.84 -38.27
N GLN A 692 5.49 7.21 -38.26
CA GLN A 692 5.72 5.95 -39.01
C GLN A 692 5.91 4.67 -38.16
N THR A 693 6.34 4.72 -36.90
CA THR A 693 6.58 3.47 -36.14
C THR A 693 5.34 2.90 -35.44
N ASN A 694 4.38 3.74 -35.04
CA ASN A 694 3.13 3.25 -34.41
C ASN A 694 2.07 2.79 -35.43
N GLN A 695 2.32 2.90 -36.74
CA GLN A 695 1.35 2.43 -37.75
C GLN A 695 1.20 0.90 -37.82
N ASN A 696 1.99 0.12 -37.10
CA ASN A 696 1.97 -1.35 -37.19
C ASN A 696 1.21 -2.07 -36.07
N MET A 697 0.85 -1.41 -34.97
CA MET A 697 0.03 -2.06 -33.95
C MET A 697 -1.44 -2.02 -34.37
N LYS A 698 -1.91 -3.12 -34.97
CA LYS A 698 -3.35 -3.32 -35.20
C LYS A 698 -3.97 -3.82 -33.89
N PRO A 699 -4.95 -3.10 -33.32
CA PRO A 699 -5.67 -3.58 -32.15
C PRO A 699 -6.20 -4.99 -32.41
N CYS A 700 -5.90 -5.92 -31.51
CA CYS A 700 -6.36 -7.29 -31.65
C CYS A 700 -6.94 -7.79 -30.34
N GLN A 701 -7.98 -8.62 -30.45
CA GLN A 701 -8.57 -9.27 -29.30
C GLN A 701 -7.65 -10.41 -28.85
N MET A 702 -7.34 -10.45 -27.55
CA MET A 702 -6.57 -11.52 -26.93
C MET A 702 -7.25 -11.94 -25.64
N LYS A 703 -7.23 -13.24 -25.35
CA LYS A 703 -7.67 -13.80 -24.06
C LYS A 703 -6.47 -14.47 -23.42
N THR A 704 -6.11 -14.06 -22.21
CA THR A 704 -4.97 -14.62 -21.47
C THR A 704 -5.48 -15.18 -20.15
N PHE A 705 -5.07 -16.40 -19.81
CA PHE A 705 -5.28 -16.99 -18.50
C PHE A 705 -3.92 -17.24 -17.84
N PHE A 706 -3.68 -16.63 -16.68
CA PHE A 706 -2.50 -16.90 -15.87
C PHE A 706 -2.87 -17.91 -14.79
N GLN A 707 -2.33 -19.13 -14.91
CA GLN A 707 -2.50 -20.16 -13.89
C GLN A 707 -1.62 -19.84 -12.69
N LEU A 708 -2.23 -19.34 -11.61
CA LEU A 708 -1.58 -19.03 -10.34
C LEU A 708 -2.30 -19.81 -9.22
N PRO A 709 -1.57 -20.21 -8.15
CA PRO A 709 -2.13 -20.99 -7.05
C PRO A 709 -2.95 -20.10 -6.10
N PHE A 710 -4.03 -19.48 -6.61
CA PHE A 710 -4.89 -18.62 -5.80
C PHE A 710 -6.27 -19.25 -5.58
N PRO A 711 -6.86 -19.10 -4.38
CA PRO A 711 -8.21 -19.56 -4.08
C PRO A 711 -9.30 -18.68 -4.73
N VAL A 712 -8.93 -17.52 -5.28
CA VAL A 712 -9.82 -16.55 -5.93
C VAL A 712 -9.28 -16.14 -7.30
N HIS A 713 -10.16 -15.59 -8.15
CA HIS A 713 -9.80 -15.15 -9.51
C HIS A 713 -9.88 -13.63 -9.66
N PHE A 714 -8.92 -13.07 -10.41
CA PHE A 714 -8.92 -11.67 -10.82
C PHE A 714 -9.22 -11.60 -12.32
N ILE A 715 -10.33 -10.95 -12.68
CA ILE A 715 -10.82 -10.88 -14.06
C ILE A 715 -10.85 -9.44 -14.52
N SER A 716 -10.39 -9.19 -15.75
CA SER A 716 -10.49 -7.88 -16.39
C SER A 716 -10.81 -8.02 -17.87
N GLU A 717 -11.71 -7.16 -18.33
CA GLU A 717 -11.99 -6.92 -19.74
C GLU A 717 -11.70 -5.44 -20.03
N SER A 718 -10.95 -5.18 -21.09
CA SER A 718 -10.59 -3.82 -21.51
C SER A 718 -11.15 -3.57 -22.91
N ILE A 719 -11.77 -2.40 -23.09
CA ILE A 719 -12.39 -2.00 -24.36
C ILE A 719 -11.74 -0.68 -24.82
N ARG A 720 -11.27 -0.65 -26.06
CA ARG A 720 -10.73 0.57 -26.68
C ARG A 720 -11.87 1.50 -27.09
N THR A 721 -11.92 2.71 -26.53
CA THR A 721 -12.97 3.71 -26.78
C THR A 721 -12.43 4.94 -27.52
N VAL A 722 -12.37 6.11 -26.87
CA VAL A 722 -12.02 7.41 -27.44
C VAL A 722 -11.04 8.16 -26.53
N PRO A 723 -10.19 9.07 -27.05
CA PRO A 723 -9.23 9.84 -26.26
C PRO A 723 -9.90 11.00 -25.49
N PHE A 724 -9.19 11.58 -24.52
CA PHE A 724 -9.72 12.58 -23.56
C PHE A 724 -10.45 13.78 -24.19
N SER A 725 -9.91 14.33 -25.28
CA SER A 725 -10.46 15.51 -25.96
C SER A 725 -11.63 15.19 -26.91
N HIS A 726 -11.99 13.91 -27.08
CA HIS A 726 -13.13 13.54 -27.91
C HIS A 726 -14.44 13.89 -27.20
N HIS A 727 -15.43 14.39 -27.95
CA HIS A 727 -16.73 14.79 -27.39
C HIS A 727 -17.44 13.67 -26.60
N ASP A 728 -17.28 12.41 -27.01
CA ASP A 728 -17.83 11.25 -26.31
C ASP A 728 -17.07 10.84 -25.05
N TYR A 729 -15.86 11.34 -24.80
CA TYR A 729 -15.05 10.89 -23.65
C TYR A 729 -15.77 11.12 -22.32
N ALA A 730 -16.42 12.28 -22.15
CA ALA A 730 -17.20 12.58 -20.95
C ALA A 730 -18.32 11.57 -20.74
N SER A 731 -19.09 11.26 -21.80
CA SER A 731 -20.13 10.23 -21.76
C SER A 731 -19.56 8.83 -21.45
N CYS A 732 -18.42 8.49 -22.06
CA CYS A 732 -17.69 7.25 -21.80
C CYS A 732 -17.06 7.18 -20.40
N GLY A 733 -16.87 8.30 -19.70
CA GLY A 733 -16.44 8.32 -18.29
C GLY A 733 -17.60 8.12 -17.31
N VAL A 734 -18.75 8.72 -17.62
CA VAL A 734 -19.97 8.60 -16.80
C VAL A 734 -20.61 7.21 -16.94
N SER A 735 -20.70 6.68 -18.16
CA SER A 735 -21.42 5.41 -18.43
C SER A 735 -20.86 4.19 -17.68
N PRO A 736 -19.54 3.95 -17.58
CA PRO A 736 -18.98 2.86 -16.79
C PRO A 736 -19.17 3.05 -15.29
N THR A 737 -19.13 4.30 -14.81
CA THR A 737 -19.41 4.63 -13.40
C THR A 737 -20.88 4.30 -13.07
N TRP A 738 -21.79 4.65 -13.97
CA TRP A 738 -23.21 4.27 -13.88
C TRP A 738 -23.40 2.76 -13.94
N GLY A 739 -22.82 2.06 -14.93
CA GLY A 739 -22.91 0.60 -15.06
C GLY A 739 -22.28 -0.15 -13.89
N ARG A 740 -21.22 0.40 -13.28
CA ARG A 740 -20.64 -0.12 -12.03
C ARG A 740 -21.65 -0.02 -10.89
N ALA A 741 -22.25 1.16 -10.71
CA ALA A 741 -23.19 1.45 -9.64
C ALA A 741 -24.52 0.70 -9.76
N THR A 742 -25.04 0.46 -10.97
CA THR A 742 -26.39 -0.09 -11.18
C THR A 742 -26.44 -1.54 -11.63
N ALA A 743 -25.30 -2.17 -11.94
CA ALA A 743 -25.28 -3.53 -12.46
C ALA A 743 -24.09 -4.36 -11.97
N LEU A 744 -22.85 -3.89 -12.18
CA LEU A 744 -21.68 -4.74 -11.90
C LEU A 744 -21.50 -5.02 -10.41
N CYS A 745 -21.72 -4.03 -9.53
CA CYS A 745 -21.67 -4.27 -8.09
C CYS A 745 -22.73 -5.28 -7.64
N ASP A 746 -23.96 -5.14 -8.13
CA ASP A 746 -25.07 -6.03 -7.74
C ASP A 746 -24.86 -7.46 -8.25
N VAL A 747 -24.38 -7.62 -9.48
CA VAL A 747 -24.17 -8.93 -10.11
C VAL A 747 -22.91 -9.62 -9.58
N MET A 748 -21.78 -8.90 -9.52
CA MET A 748 -20.48 -9.51 -9.18
C MET A 748 -20.23 -9.60 -7.68
N LYS A 749 -20.64 -8.59 -6.89
CA LYS A 749 -20.46 -8.60 -5.42
C LYS A 749 -21.72 -9.06 -4.69
N GLY A 750 -22.89 -8.52 -5.03
CA GLY A 750 -24.14 -8.86 -4.33
C GLY A 750 -24.57 -10.30 -4.58
N LYS A 751 -24.65 -10.71 -5.86
CA LYS A 751 -25.10 -12.05 -6.26
C LYS A 751 -23.99 -13.10 -6.26
N SER A 752 -22.72 -12.70 -6.20
CA SER A 752 -21.55 -13.58 -6.32
C SER A 752 -21.67 -14.56 -7.49
N LEU A 753 -22.19 -14.09 -8.63
CA LEU A 753 -22.34 -14.91 -9.83
C LEU A 753 -21.01 -14.97 -10.58
N ASN A 754 -20.63 -16.17 -11.04
CA ASN A 754 -19.52 -16.30 -11.97
C ASN A 754 -19.87 -15.56 -13.27
N PRO A 755 -18.95 -14.74 -13.82
CA PRO A 755 -19.14 -14.16 -15.13
C PRO A 755 -19.07 -15.29 -16.16
N VAL A 756 -20.22 -15.66 -16.72
CA VAL A 756 -20.32 -16.52 -17.91
C VAL A 756 -20.27 -15.64 -19.16
#